data_AF-A0AAF6BUJ4-F1
#
_entry.id   AF-A0AAF6BUJ4-F1
#
_cell.length_a   1.000
_cell.length_b   1.000
_cell.length_c   1.000
_cell.angle_alpha   90.00
_cell.angle_beta   90.00
_cell.angle_gamma   90.00
#
_symmetry.space_group_name_H-M   'P 1'
#
loop_
_entity.id
_entity.type
_entity.pdbx_description
1 polymer ?
#
loop_
_entity_poly.entity_id
_entity_poly.type
_entity_poly.pdbx_seq_one_letter_code
_entity_poly.pdbx_strand_id
1 'polypeptide(L)'
;MANSNAVVSSSFWRGCTDTVDLVTGWTSTSARPCCQFSSDRQYLSKTTRLKFRNLPRCGFSESRRRKDARTKSEIGTGRHVISLSGGSMPRRFGEFSQQRRKSNLLINAAYISPPGAPTDSMYDPVSDSSEHFELEKESPKRESLINAGLIVRLVLEEKRSLAIVFLSLVFGTTCTLSMPIFSGRFFETLIGVRKQPMYSLLLKLFVVYLMEPVCTVVFVTNMIRIWEKVMKELRFQVFQRVLIQKVEFFDEHKVGELTSLLSTDLNAIKDIVNENVARDRGFRSFSEVCGTVVILFVLSPELAPVMSVLMISIAGIVAIYKRTTMPVFKAHGLSMARISDLVGETFSAIRTVRSFGGERRQTSMFQSQVLAYQESGNKLGWLKAANESWTRVVVYVALMALYILGGAKVNAGELPVGRMVSFIGYTFTLTFAMQGLVNTLADLRGAFAAVDRINTIIGTGKVDESLALGLELDMSEDHAKSVEKSSNGIFSNTSRATSTDEDKLGPRTTVCDLAWSGDVALEDVHFAYPSRLDAEVLKGINIILKSGTVTALVGSSGSGKSTIVQLLARFYEPTKGRITLGGEDVRKFDKTDWARAVSIVNQEPVLFAMSIGENIAYGAPFREVSTDEIVKAAEAANAHDFIQSLPEGYNTMVGERGSLLSGGQRQRVAIARALLKDAPILILDEVMYKYLKDECHF
;
A
#
# COMPACT_ATOMS: atom_id res chain seq x y z
N MET A 1 28.58 55.27 4.77
CA MET A 1 29.54 55.46 3.65
C MET A 1 29.64 54.15 2.87
N ALA A 2 30.24 54.22 1.68
CA ALA A 2 30.39 53.19 0.62
C ALA A 2 30.41 51.69 0.99
N ASN A 3 29.81 50.90 0.07
CA ASN A 3 30.20 49.56 -0.41
C ASN A 3 30.16 48.35 0.54
N SER A 4 30.13 47.09 0.06
CA SER A 4 29.54 46.46 -1.15
C SER A 4 29.72 44.94 -1.05
N ASN A 5 28.71 44.14 -1.41
CA ASN A 5 28.80 42.92 -2.26
C ASN A 5 27.55 42.04 -2.12
N ALA A 6 27.28 41.22 -3.15
CA ALA A 6 26.13 40.32 -3.22
C ALA A 6 26.55 38.85 -3.44
N VAL A 7 25.82 37.94 -2.80
CA VAL A 7 25.78 36.49 -3.06
C VAL A 7 24.30 36.12 -2.91
N VAL A 8 23.54 35.91 -3.99
CA VAL A 8 23.47 34.71 -4.86
C VAL A 8 22.79 33.52 -4.16
N SER A 9 21.89 32.88 -4.90
CA SER A 9 21.01 31.79 -4.48
C SER A 9 21.72 30.50 -4.07
N SER A 10 21.12 29.74 -3.15
CA SER A 10 21.39 28.31 -2.99
C SER A 10 20.09 27.50 -2.98
N SER A 11 19.90 26.70 -4.03
CA SER A 11 18.92 25.61 -4.08
C SER A 11 19.67 24.28 -3.97
N PHE A 12 19.15 23.35 -3.18
CA PHE A 12 19.57 21.93 -3.11
C PHE A 12 21.03 21.65 -2.71
N TRP A 13 21.21 20.99 -1.55
CA TRP A 13 21.92 19.71 -1.42
C TRP A 13 21.84 19.25 0.05
N ARG A 14 21.32 18.05 0.29
CA ARG A 14 21.59 17.26 1.50
C ARG A 14 21.77 15.80 1.09
N GLY A 15 23.02 15.35 1.10
CA GLY A 15 23.44 13.96 1.02
C GLY A 15 24.50 13.73 2.10
N CYS A 16 24.54 12.54 2.69
CA CYS A 16 25.31 12.28 3.90
C CYS A 16 26.81 12.10 3.63
N THR A 17 27.65 12.64 4.52
CA THR A 17 28.92 12.03 4.93
C THR A 17 29.24 12.45 6.37
N ASP A 18 29.44 11.48 7.26
CA ASP A 18 30.09 11.72 8.55
C ASP A 18 31.60 11.96 8.36
N THR A 19 32.22 12.80 9.21
CA THR A 19 33.32 12.46 10.13
C THR A 19 34.17 13.67 10.57
N VAL A 20 34.85 13.48 11.71
CA VAL A 20 35.95 14.28 12.30
C VAL A 20 35.58 15.52 13.12
N ASP A 21 35.96 15.46 14.40
CA ASP A 21 35.85 16.50 15.42
C ASP A 21 36.83 17.67 15.23
N LEU A 22 36.52 18.82 15.85
CA LEU A 22 37.53 19.65 16.52
C LEU A 22 36.93 20.43 17.70
N VAL A 23 37.74 20.64 18.74
CA VAL A 23 37.29 20.99 20.10
C VAL A 23 37.33 22.50 20.37
N THR A 24 36.26 23.06 20.94
CA THR A 24 36.19 24.13 21.97
C THR A 24 34.72 24.56 22.17
N GLY A 25 34.22 25.00 23.32
CA GLY A 25 34.80 25.02 24.68
C GLY A 25 34.17 26.12 25.56
N TRP A 26 33.61 25.74 26.73
CA TRP A 26 33.03 26.64 27.76
C TRP A 26 31.69 27.32 27.33
N THR A 27 30.77 27.77 28.20
CA THR A 27 30.70 27.93 29.67
C THR A 27 29.41 27.32 30.29
N SER A 28 29.32 27.32 31.63
CA SER A 28 28.17 26.93 32.47
C SER A 28 26.94 27.86 32.30
N THR A 29 25.70 27.39 32.50
CA THR A 29 24.99 27.19 33.80
C THR A 29 23.58 26.62 33.54
N SER A 30 22.75 26.08 34.46
CA SER A 30 22.88 25.57 35.85
C SER A 30 21.64 24.68 36.16
N ALA A 31 21.76 23.53 36.86
CA ALA A 31 21.37 23.27 38.27
C ALA A 31 19.90 23.58 38.68
N ARG A 32 19.15 22.78 39.47
CA ARG A 32 19.28 21.45 40.16
C ARG A 32 17.92 21.15 40.88
N PRO A 33 17.75 20.15 41.78
CA PRO A 33 17.99 18.69 41.75
C PRO A 33 16.69 17.86 42.04
N CYS A 34 16.62 16.53 41.88
CA CYS A 34 16.77 15.42 42.88
C CYS A 34 15.84 14.26 42.42
N CYS A 35 15.97 12.95 42.71
CA CYS A 35 16.87 12.10 43.53
C CYS A 35 17.58 11.05 42.60
N GLN A 36 18.65 10.28 42.91
CA GLN A 36 18.93 9.32 44.02
C GLN A 36 17.88 8.20 44.14
N PHE A 37 18.17 6.89 44.11
CA PHE A 37 19.41 6.07 44.10
C PHE A 37 19.13 4.76 43.29
N SER A 38 20.03 3.83 42.93
CA SER A 38 21.49 3.61 43.05
C SER A 38 22.00 2.94 41.73
N SER A 39 22.92 1.96 41.56
CA SER A 39 23.87 1.16 42.39
C SER A 39 24.89 0.44 41.46
N ASP A 40 26.06 0.05 41.96
CA ASP A 40 27.19 -0.47 41.17
C ASP A 40 27.24 -2.00 40.92
N ARG A 41 28.04 -2.40 39.91
CA ARG A 41 28.65 -3.74 39.76
C ARG A 41 30.18 -3.62 39.79
N GLN A 42 30.87 -4.62 40.34
CA GLN A 42 32.33 -4.58 40.56
C GLN A 42 32.97 -5.97 40.36
N TYR A 43 34.29 -6.00 40.08
CA TYR A 43 35.17 -7.19 39.93
C TYR A 43 34.91 -8.11 38.71
N LEU A 44 35.88 -8.86 38.15
CA LEU A 44 37.34 -8.94 38.40
C LEU A 44 38.18 -8.24 37.28
N SER A 45 39.34 -8.79 36.87
CA SER A 45 40.45 -8.00 36.30
C SER A 45 41.61 -8.84 35.73
N LYS A 46 42.46 -8.20 34.90
CA LYS A 46 43.81 -8.64 34.43
C LYS A 46 43.79 -9.81 33.40
N THR A 47 44.78 -10.01 32.51
CA THR A 47 46.17 -9.48 32.46
C THR A 47 46.76 -9.42 31.02
N THR A 48 47.79 -8.56 30.84
CA THR A 48 48.90 -8.68 29.86
C THR A 48 48.70 -8.20 28.41
N ARG A 49 49.80 -7.72 27.81
CA ARG A 49 49.95 -7.07 26.49
C ARG A 49 50.64 -8.01 25.49
N LEU A 50 50.53 -7.75 24.18
CA LEU A 50 51.70 -7.48 23.32
C LEU A 50 51.32 -6.81 21.98
N LYS A 51 52.33 -6.32 21.26
CA LYS A 51 52.20 -5.48 20.05
C LYS A 51 52.19 -6.33 18.76
N PHE A 52 51.53 -5.84 17.72
CA PHE A 52 51.94 -6.07 16.33
C PHE A 52 51.98 -4.75 15.54
N ARG A 53 52.79 -4.70 14.48
CA ARG A 53 53.15 -3.47 13.75
C ARG A 53 53.38 -3.77 12.27
N ASN A 54 52.72 -2.99 11.41
CA ASN A 54 52.95 -2.81 9.95
C ASN A 54 52.87 -4.02 9.01
N LEU A 55 52.00 -3.92 8.00
CA LEU A 55 52.18 -4.45 6.63
C LEU A 55 51.51 -3.48 5.63
N PRO A 56 52.13 -3.11 4.47
CA PRO A 56 51.62 -2.03 3.61
C PRO A 56 51.12 -2.43 2.20
N ARG A 57 50.18 -1.61 1.70
CA ARG A 57 49.86 -1.14 0.31
C ARG A 57 50.39 -1.85 -0.96
N CYS A 58 49.52 -1.78 -2.00
CA CYS A 58 49.75 -1.85 -3.46
C CYS A 58 50.11 -3.23 -4.08
N GLY A 59 49.85 -3.50 -5.38
CA GLY A 59 49.01 -2.78 -6.35
C GLY A 59 49.24 -3.15 -7.85
N PHE A 60 48.14 -3.18 -8.63
CA PHE A 60 48.03 -3.04 -10.11
C PHE A 60 48.53 -4.10 -11.13
N SER A 61 47.77 -4.17 -12.25
CA SER A 61 48.11 -4.53 -13.66
C SER A 61 48.54 -5.95 -14.15
N GLU A 62 47.65 -6.50 -14.99
CA GLU A 62 47.86 -7.01 -16.38
C GLU A 62 48.75 -8.23 -16.77
N SER A 63 48.05 -9.31 -17.16
CA SER A 63 48.14 -10.06 -18.44
C SER A 63 49.48 -10.62 -19.00
N ARG A 64 49.52 -11.96 -19.27
CA ARG A 64 49.48 -12.56 -20.64
C ARG A 64 49.71 -14.09 -20.69
N ARG A 65 48.93 -14.75 -21.56
CA ARG A 65 49.22 -15.93 -22.42
C ARG A 65 50.32 -16.96 -22.01
N ARG A 66 49.90 -18.22 -21.77
CA ARG A 66 50.12 -19.45 -22.60
C ARG A 66 49.51 -20.66 -21.82
N LYS A 67 48.93 -21.72 -22.42
CA LYS A 67 49.50 -22.81 -23.25
C LYS A 67 50.62 -23.58 -22.52
N ASP A 68 50.67 -24.91 -22.46
CA ASP A 68 49.89 -26.00 -23.11
C ASP A 68 49.61 -27.16 -22.12
N ALA A 69 48.97 -28.25 -22.56
CA ALA A 69 48.60 -29.41 -21.74
C ALA A 69 49.61 -30.58 -21.81
N ARG A 70 49.71 -31.42 -20.75
CA ARG A 70 50.26 -32.79 -20.84
C ARG A 70 49.77 -33.77 -19.73
N THR A 71 48.99 -34.77 -20.16
CA THR A 71 49.07 -36.22 -19.85
C THR A 71 49.37 -36.79 -18.44
N LYS A 72 48.40 -37.61 -17.96
CA LYS A 72 48.49 -39.01 -17.47
C LYS A 72 49.48 -39.43 -16.35
N SER A 73 48.92 -39.95 -15.24
CA SER A 73 48.92 -41.40 -14.83
C SER A 73 48.05 -41.53 -13.54
N GLU A 74 46.97 -42.30 -13.48
CA GLU A 74 46.80 -43.77 -13.37
C GLU A 74 46.96 -44.35 -11.93
N ILE A 75 46.31 -45.51 -11.67
CA ILE A 75 45.93 -46.14 -10.37
C ILE A 75 44.54 -45.67 -9.86
N GLY A 76 43.58 -46.55 -9.52
CA GLY A 76 43.54 -48.02 -9.69
C GLY A 76 42.45 -48.67 -8.81
N THR A 77 41.77 -49.72 -9.31
CA THR A 77 40.61 -50.43 -8.69
C THR A 77 39.30 -49.60 -8.56
N GLY A 78 38.08 -50.15 -8.73
CA GLY A 78 37.70 -51.45 -9.29
C GLY A 78 36.16 -51.66 -9.37
N ARG A 79 35.67 -52.09 -10.55
CA ARG A 79 34.51 -52.99 -10.87
C ARG A 79 33.36 -53.20 -9.85
N HIS A 80 32.06 -53.32 -10.20
CA HIS A 80 31.34 -53.50 -11.48
C HIS A 80 29.85 -53.10 -11.34
N VAL A 81 29.23 -52.51 -12.37
CA VAL A 81 27.86 -52.83 -12.88
C VAL A 81 27.90 -52.73 -14.42
N ILE A 82 26.95 -53.34 -15.13
CA ILE A 82 26.99 -53.63 -16.57
C ILE A 82 26.27 -52.54 -17.41
N SER A 83 26.71 -52.40 -18.67
CA SER A 83 26.14 -51.52 -19.70
C SER A 83 25.51 -52.33 -20.83
N LEU A 84 24.54 -51.74 -21.55
CA LEU A 84 24.10 -52.22 -22.87
C LEU A 84 24.15 -51.10 -23.91
N SER A 85 24.50 -51.50 -25.14
CA SER A 85 24.58 -50.72 -26.38
C SER A 85 23.26 -50.00 -26.75
N GLY A 86 23.24 -48.96 -27.58
CA GLY A 86 24.31 -48.35 -28.38
C GLY A 86 23.87 -48.14 -29.84
N GLY A 87 24.23 -47.00 -30.45
CA GLY A 87 23.82 -46.66 -31.82
C GLY A 87 24.64 -45.49 -32.38
N SER A 88 24.97 -45.52 -33.67
CA SER A 88 26.02 -44.70 -34.28
C SER A 88 25.52 -43.47 -35.04
N MET A 89 26.33 -42.40 -35.00
CA MET A 89 26.25 -41.23 -35.89
C MET A 89 26.51 -41.62 -37.36
N PRO A 90 26.11 -40.80 -38.34
CA PRO A 90 27.18 -40.13 -39.10
C PRO A 90 26.93 -38.63 -39.38
N ARG A 91 28.01 -37.89 -39.64
CA ARG A 91 27.99 -36.48 -40.07
C ARG A 91 27.89 -36.38 -41.60
N ARG A 92 27.45 -35.23 -42.11
CA ARG A 92 27.92 -34.71 -43.41
C ARG A 92 28.25 -33.23 -43.34
N PHE A 93 29.22 -32.83 -44.16
CA PHE A 93 29.74 -31.46 -44.29
C PHE A 93 29.00 -30.70 -45.41
N GLY A 94 29.10 -29.38 -45.40
CA GLY A 94 28.60 -28.51 -46.47
C GLY A 94 28.96 -27.04 -46.22
N GLU A 95 30.19 -26.66 -46.58
CA GLU A 95 30.59 -25.25 -46.65
C GLU A 95 30.22 -24.67 -48.03
N PHE A 96 29.69 -23.43 -48.07
CA PHE A 96 29.95 -22.50 -49.19
C PHE A 96 29.72 -21.05 -48.72
N SER A 97 30.06 -20.07 -49.57
CA SER A 97 30.64 -18.81 -49.14
C SER A 97 29.86 -17.52 -49.46
N GLN A 98 30.03 -16.55 -48.56
CA GLN A 98 30.14 -15.10 -48.77
C GLN A 98 29.06 -14.25 -49.51
N GLN A 99 28.61 -13.24 -48.75
CA GLN A 99 28.43 -11.82 -49.13
C GLN A 99 27.08 -11.24 -49.61
N ARG A 100 26.54 -10.39 -48.72
CA ARG A 100 25.94 -9.05 -48.94
C ARG A 100 24.71 -8.91 -49.87
N ARG A 101 23.57 -8.66 -49.23
CA ARG A 101 22.85 -7.37 -49.33
C ARG A 101 22.13 -7.04 -48.02
N LYS A 102 21.81 -5.75 -47.80
CA LYS A 102 21.10 -5.26 -46.59
C LYS A 102 19.62 -5.07 -46.90
N SER A 103 18.72 -5.47 -46.00
CA SER A 103 17.74 -4.58 -45.35
C SER A 103 16.80 -5.33 -44.40
N ASN A 104 16.43 -4.63 -43.32
CA ASN A 104 15.20 -4.77 -42.51
C ASN A 104 14.58 -6.16 -42.31
N LEU A 105 14.78 -6.75 -41.11
CA LEU A 105 13.84 -7.69 -40.52
C LEU A 105 13.53 -7.26 -39.08
N LEU A 106 12.27 -7.37 -38.65
CA LEU A 106 11.90 -7.25 -37.25
C LEU A 106 12.27 -8.54 -36.50
N ILE A 107 12.70 -8.43 -35.25
CA ILE A 107 12.95 -9.59 -34.39
C ILE A 107 11.70 -9.84 -33.55
N ASN A 108 10.93 -10.87 -33.93
CA ASN A 108 9.90 -11.43 -33.06
C ASN A 108 10.56 -12.18 -31.90
N ALA A 109 10.12 -11.92 -30.67
CA ALA A 109 10.42 -12.78 -29.54
C ALA A 109 9.49 -14.00 -29.57
N ALA A 110 10.05 -15.20 -29.47
CA ALA A 110 9.26 -16.44 -29.55
C ALA A 110 8.53 -16.74 -28.23
N TYR A 111 7.25 -17.05 -28.32
CA TYR A 111 6.50 -17.76 -27.27
C TYR A 111 6.65 -19.28 -27.50
N ILE A 112 6.68 -20.05 -26.41
CA ILE A 112 6.76 -21.52 -26.45
C ILE A 112 5.43 -22.10 -25.99
N SER A 113 4.79 -22.89 -26.84
CA SER A 113 3.54 -23.60 -26.54
C SER A 113 3.81 -25.09 -26.20
N PRO A 114 3.05 -25.71 -25.29
CA PRO A 114 3.11 -27.14 -25.03
C PRO A 114 2.41 -27.97 -26.15
N PRO A 115 2.69 -29.28 -26.26
CA PRO A 115 2.31 -30.06 -27.44
C PRO A 115 0.97 -30.83 -27.34
N GLY A 116 0.14 -30.66 -28.37
CA GLY A 116 -0.44 -31.77 -29.17
C GLY A 116 -1.42 -32.77 -28.54
N ALA A 117 -2.68 -32.67 -28.96
CA ALA A 117 -3.64 -33.79 -29.08
C ALA A 117 -4.27 -33.74 -30.50
N PRO A 118 -4.79 -34.86 -31.06
CA PRO A 118 -4.89 -35.03 -32.51
C PRO A 118 -6.13 -34.44 -33.19
N THR A 119 -6.05 -34.32 -34.52
CA THR A 119 -7.07 -33.82 -35.45
C THR A 119 -7.93 -34.93 -36.05
N ASP A 120 -9.25 -34.74 -36.07
CA ASP A 120 -10.23 -35.32 -37.01
C ASP A 120 -11.57 -34.55 -36.84
N SER A 121 -12.45 -34.38 -37.83
CA SER A 121 -12.26 -34.39 -39.28
C SER A 121 -13.34 -33.54 -39.98
N MET A 122 -13.00 -33.11 -41.20
CA MET A 122 -13.75 -32.34 -42.21
C MET A 122 -15.28 -32.58 -42.32
N TYR A 123 -16.11 -31.55 -42.11
CA TYR A 123 -17.34 -31.28 -42.90
C TYR A 123 -17.90 -29.86 -42.66
N ASP A 124 -18.07 -29.09 -43.73
CA ASP A 124 -19.02 -27.98 -43.92
C ASP A 124 -19.97 -28.44 -45.05
N PRO A 125 -21.27 -28.10 -45.07
CA PRO A 125 -21.65 -26.89 -45.84
C PRO A 125 -23.00 -26.20 -45.49
N VAL A 126 -23.20 -25.07 -46.17
CA VAL A 126 -24.45 -24.32 -46.41
C VAL A 126 -24.90 -23.36 -45.29
N SER A 127 -25.08 -22.11 -45.71
CA SER A 127 -25.70 -21.00 -44.99
C SER A 127 -27.22 -21.10 -44.94
N ASP A 128 -27.82 -20.63 -43.85
CA ASP A 128 -29.00 -19.77 -44.00
C ASP A 128 -29.06 -18.69 -42.90
N SER A 129 -29.70 -17.56 -43.19
CA SER A 129 -29.62 -16.36 -42.36
C SER A 129 -30.64 -16.34 -41.22
N SER A 130 -30.17 -16.12 -39.98
CA SER A 130 -31.00 -15.61 -38.88
C SER A 130 -30.20 -14.62 -38.04
N GLU A 131 -30.75 -13.42 -37.84
CA GLU A 131 -30.18 -12.39 -36.96
C GLU A 131 -30.67 -12.60 -35.52
N HIS A 132 -29.88 -12.10 -34.56
CA HIS A 132 -30.14 -12.12 -33.11
C HIS A 132 -30.02 -13.51 -32.44
N PHE A 133 -29.56 -13.63 -31.18
CA PHE A 133 -29.17 -12.60 -30.21
C PHE A 133 -27.98 -13.12 -29.39
N GLU A 134 -26.74 -12.70 -29.70
CA GLU A 134 -25.61 -12.99 -28.79
C GLU A 134 -25.80 -12.17 -27.51
N LEU A 135 -26.09 -12.85 -26.41
CA LEU A 135 -25.99 -12.29 -25.07
C LEU A 135 -24.50 -12.14 -24.72
N GLU A 136 -23.90 -11.04 -25.17
CA GLU A 136 -22.75 -10.47 -24.46
C GLU A 136 -23.14 -10.32 -22.99
N LYS A 137 -22.61 -11.21 -22.14
CA LYS A 137 -22.65 -11.00 -20.70
C LYS A 137 -21.72 -9.83 -20.41
N GLU A 138 -22.29 -8.62 -20.38
CA GLU A 138 -21.67 -7.47 -19.72
C GLU A 138 -21.18 -7.97 -18.36
N SER A 139 -19.86 -8.04 -18.17
CA SER A 139 -19.30 -8.30 -16.85
C SER A 139 -19.82 -7.18 -15.93
N PRO A 140 -20.49 -7.49 -14.80
CA PRO A 140 -21.14 -6.47 -13.99
C PRO A 140 -20.12 -5.40 -13.62
N LYS A 141 -20.50 -4.13 -13.82
CA LYS A 141 -19.64 -2.96 -13.58
C LYS A 141 -19.16 -2.99 -12.13
N ARG A 142 -17.93 -3.48 -11.92
CA ARG A 142 -17.34 -3.63 -10.59
C ARG A 142 -17.27 -2.26 -9.94
N GLU A 143 -18.04 -2.08 -8.88
CA GLU A 143 -18.05 -0.81 -8.14
C GLU A 143 -16.66 -0.57 -7.54
N SER A 144 -16.05 0.57 -7.88
CA SER A 144 -14.73 0.92 -7.38
C SER A 144 -14.83 1.32 -5.91
N LEU A 145 -14.18 0.55 -5.03
CA LEU A 145 -14.22 0.72 -3.57
C LEU A 145 -13.84 2.15 -3.13
N ILE A 146 -12.77 2.69 -3.70
CA ILE A 146 -12.43 4.12 -3.63
C ILE A 146 -12.71 4.75 -5.00
N ASN A 147 -13.89 5.35 -5.15
CA ASN A 147 -14.21 6.19 -6.30
C ASN A 147 -14.40 7.67 -5.89
N ALA A 148 -14.35 8.56 -6.87
CA ALA A 148 -14.35 10.01 -6.62
C ALA A 148 -15.61 10.49 -5.86
N GLY A 149 -16.74 9.80 -6.02
CA GLY A 149 -17.98 10.11 -5.29
C GLY A 149 -17.85 9.91 -3.78
N LEU A 150 -17.18 8.83 -3.34
CA LEU A 150 -16.88 8.58 -1.92
C LEU A 150 -16.00 9.70 -1.34
N ILE A 151 -14.89 10.02 -1.99
CA ILE A 151 -13.96 11.07 -1.53
C ILE A 151 -14.67 12.43 -1.45
N VAL A 152 -15.48 12.78 -2.47
CA VAL A 152 -16.26 14.02 -2.47
C VAL A 152 -17.30 14.03 -1.35
N ARG A 153 -18.00 12.92 -1.08
CA ARG A 153 -18.94 12.80 0.05
C ARG A 153 -18.25 13.06 1.40
N LEU A 154 -17.13 12.38 1.66
CA LEU A 154 -16.38 12.52 2.92
C LEU A 154 -15.83 13.95 3.12
N VAL A 155 -15.44 14.63 2.04
CA VAL A 155 -15.05 16.07 2.10
C VAL A 155 -16.26 16.98 2.33
N LEU A 156 -17.44 16.65 1.79
CA LEU A 156 -18.68 17.43 1.93
C LEU A 156 -19.38 17.28 3.28
N GLU A 157 -19.07 16.27 4.08
CA GLU A 157 -19.57 16.13 5.46
C GLU A 157 -19.04 17.27 6.36
N GLU A 158 -17.80 17.70 6.13
CA GLU A 158 -17.12 18.79 6.85
C GLU A 158 -17.52 20.22 6.41
N LYS A 159 -18.82 20.47 6.19
CA LYS A 159 -19.37 21.70 5.59
C LYS A 159 -18.81 23.02 6.18
N ARG A 160 -18.59 23.08 7.50
CA ARG A 160 -18.02 24.26 8.18
C ARG A 160 -16.55 24.47 7.81
N SER A 161 -15.75 23.41 7.92
CA SER A 161 -14.31 23.41 7.59
C SER A 161 -14.11 23.73 6.10
N LEU A 162 -14.93 23.15 5.22
CA LEU A 162 -14.91 23.39 3.78
C LEU A 162 -15.30 24.84 3.41
N ALA A 163 -16.27 25.43 4.10
CA ALA A 163 -16.61 26.85 3.90
C ALA A 163 -15.45 27.79 4.31
N ILE A 164 -14.70 27.46 5.36
CA ILE A 164 -13.50 28.21 5.78
C ILE A 164 -12.38 28.05 4.73
N VAL A 165 -12.16 26.84 4.20
CA VAL A 165 -11.23 26.58 3.10
C VAL A 165 -11.61 27.38 1.85
N PHE A 166 -12.89 27.41 1.47
CA PHE A 166 -13.36 28.18 0.31
C PHE A 166 -13.20 29.69 0.51
N LEU A 167 -13.57 30.22 1.68
CA LEU A 167 -13.45 31.66 1.99
C LEU A 167 -11.98 32.11 2.03
N SER A 168 -11.10 31.33 2.67
CA SER A 168 -9.66 31.62 2.70
C SER A 168 -8.99 31.48 1.33
N LEU A 169 -9.47 30.56 0.47
CA LEU A 169 -9.07 30.46 -0.93
C LEU A 169 -9.49 31.70 -1.74
N VAL A 170 -10.76 32.12 -1.67
CA VAL A 170 -11.27 33.29 -2.42
C VAL A 170 -10.58 34.58 -1.94
N PHE A 171 -10.38 34.76 -0.63
CA PHE A 171 -9.73 35.95 -0.09
C PHE A 171 -8.23 35.95 -0.37
N GLY A 172 -7.54 34.82 -0.23
CA GLY A 172 -6.11 34.68 -0.56
C GLY A 172 -5.81 34.91 -2.04
N THR A 173 -6.61 34.33 -2.94
CA THR A 173 -6.50 34.58 -4.39
C THR A 173 -6.76 36.04 -4.75
N THR A 174 -7.79 36.65 -4.15
CA THR A 174 -8.06 38.10 -4.29
C THR A 174 -6.88 38.94 -3.81
N CYS A 175 -6.23 38.56 -2.70
CA CYS A 175 -5.01 39.20 -2.24
C CYS A 175 -3.89 39.09 -3.29
N THR A 176 -3.51 37.88 -3.74
CA THR A 176 -2.48 37.68 -4.78
C THR A 176 -2.76 38.52 -6.02
N LEU A 177 -3.98 38.44 -6.55
CA LEU A 177 -4.37 39.09 -7.80
C LEU A 177 -4.47 40.62 -7.67
N SER A 178 -4.65 41.16 -6.47
CA SER A 178 -4.65 42.61 -6.25
C SER A 178 -3.26 43.24 -6.26
N MET A 179 -2.19 42.48 -5.94
CA MET A 179 -0.83 43.00 -5.80
C MET A 179 -0.31 43.71 -7.08
N PRO A 180 -0.45 43.14 -8.30
CA PRO A 180 0.02 43.81 -9.52
C PRO A 180 -0.75 45.10 -9.84
N ILE A 181 -2.05 45.18 -9.53
CA ILE A 181 -2.86 46.40 -9.74
C ILE A 181 -2.42 47.51 -8.79
N PHE A 182 -2.22 47.22 -7.51
CA PHE A 182 -1.76 48.23 -6.56
C PHE A 182 -0.33 48.68 -6.84
N SER A 183 0.55 47.78 -7.29
CA SER A 183 1.88 48.12 -7.80
C SER A 183 1.81 49.07 -9.01
N GLY A 184 1.02 48.74 -10.04
CA GLY A 184 0.84 49.62 -11.21
C GLY A 184 0.33 51.03 -10.85
N ARG A 185 -0.64 51.12 -9.93
CA ARG A 185 -1.16 52.42 -9.43
C ARG A 185 -0.13 53.19 -8.58
N PHE A 186 0.77 52.50 -7.87
CA PHE A 186 1.89 53.12 -7.17
C PHE A 186 2.85 53.78 -8.17
N PHE A 187 3.22 53.10 -9.28
CA PHE A 187 4.06 53.71 -10.33
C PHE A 187 3.38 54.90 -11.04
N GLU A 188 2.07 54.85 -11.34
CA GLU A 188 1.32 56.03 -11.85
C GLU A 188 1.36 57.23 -10.89
N THR A 189 1.38 56.97 -9.58
CA THR A 189 1.43 57.99 -8.53
C THR A 189 2.85 58.55 -8.38
N LEU A 190 3.87 57.69 -8.46
CA LEU A 190 5.30 58.05 -8.42
C LEU A 190 5.72 58.92 -9.61
N ILE A 191 5.16 58.68 -10.79
CA ILE A 191 5.38 59.47 -12.02
C ILE A 191 4.51 60.77 -12.02
N GLY A 192 3.67 60.98 -11.01
CA GLY A 192 2.85 62.19 -10.86
C GLY A 192 1.56 62.23 -11.70
N VAL A 193 1.29 61.21 -12.51
CA VAL A 193 0.08 61.09 -13.36
C VAL A 193 -1.18 61.03 -12.50
N ARG A 194 -1.10 60.38 -11.33
CA ARG A 194 -2.22 60.17 -10.41
C ARG A 194 -2.04 60.98 -9.12
N LYS A 195 -2.85 62.03 -8.93
CA LYS A 195 -2.88 62.87 -7.71
C LYS A 195 -3.51 62.17 -6.49
N GLN A 196 -2.99 61.01 -6.09
CA GLN A 196 -3.40 60.29 -4.87
C GLN A 196 -2.27 60.26 -3.84
N PRO A 197 -2.56 60.32 -2.53
CA PRO A 197 -1.52 60.26 -1.50
C PRO A 197 -0.83 58.89 -1.50
N MET A 198 0.48 58.88 -1.76
CA MET A 198 1.29 57.66 -1.88
C MET A 198 1.19 56.74 -0.65
N TYR A 199 1.10 57.30 0.55
CA TYR A 199 0.93 56.54 1.79
C TYR A 199 -0.37 55.69 1.81
N SER A 200 -1.44 56.13 1.13
CA SER A 200 -2.71 55.37 1.06
C SER A 200 -2.57 54.13 0.17
N LEU A 201 -1.72 54.16 -0.86
CA LEU A 201 -1.42 53.00 -1.70
C LEU A 201 -0.45 52.04 -1.00
N LEU A 202 0.58 52.58 -0.33
CA LEU A 202 1.51 51.77 0.47
C LEU A 202 0.81 51.06 1.64
N LEU A 203 -0.11 51.72 2.34
CA LEU A 203 -0.91 51.09 3.40
C LEU A 203 -1.79 49.94 2.86
N LYS A 204 -2.38 50.10 1.67
CA LYS A 204 -3.17 49.04 1.02
C LYS A 204 -2.31 47.86 0.60
N LEU A 205 -1.12 48.10 0.04
CA LEU A 205 -0.14 47.05 -0.27
C LEU A 205 0.30 46.31 1.01
N PHE A 206 0.63 47.04 2.08
CA PHE A 206 1.01 46.45 3.36
C PHE A 206 -0.10 45.55 3.95
N VAL A 207 -1.35 46.00 3.94
CA VAL A 207 -2.49 45.18 4.41
C VAL A 207 -2.65 43.93 3.55
N VAL A 208 -2.58 44.03 2.22
CA VAL A 208 -2.66 42.86 1.31
C VAL A 208 -1.51 41.87 1.55
N TYR A 209 -0.29 42.37 1.75
CA TYR A 209 0.90 41.55 1.97
C TYR A 209 0.91 40.86 3.34
N LEU A 210 0.27 41.46 4.36
CA LEU A 210 0.08 40.86 5.69
C LEU A 210 -1.09 39.87 5.73
N MET A 211 -2.15 40.15 4.96
CA MET A 211 -3.36 39.30 4.89
C MET A 211 -3.13 37.98 4.16
N GLU A 212 -2.36 37.98 3.08
CA GLU A 212 -2.16 36.80 2.23
C GLU A 212 -1.59 35.59 3.02
N PRO A 213 -0.49 35.72 3.80
CA PRO A 213 0.04 34.60 4.57
C PRO A 213 -0.91 34.09 5.65
N VAL A 214 -1.69 34.97 6.28
CA VAL A 214 -2.69 34.59 7.30
C VAL A 214 -3.77 33.70 6.68
N CYS A 215 -4.28 34.07 5.50
CA CYS A 215 -5.25 33.24 4.79
C CYS A 215 -4.64 31.94 4.28
N THR A 216 -3.35 31.91 3.90
CA THR A 216 -2.63 30.68 3.58
C THR A 216 -2.53 29.75 4.79
N VAL A 217 -2.19 30.24 5.98
CA VAL A 217 -2.16 29.41 7.21
C VAL A 217 -3.54 28.84 7.53
N VAL A 218 -4.61 29.64 7.40
CA VAL A 218 -6.00 29.19 7.60
C VAL A 218 -6.40 28.12 6.58
N PHE A 219 -6.07 28.32 5.30
CA PHE A 219 -6.35 27.37 4.21
C PHE A 219 -5.65 26.03 4.46
N VAL A 220 -4.33 26.04 4.65
CA VAL A 220 -3.49 24.85 4.87
C VAL A 220 -3.98 24.05 6.08
N THR A 221 -4.18 24.72 7.22
CA THR A 221 -4.56 24.05 8.48
C THR A 221 -5.92 23.35 8.39
N ASN A 222 -6.91 23.98 7.75
CA ASN A 222 -8.24 23.37 7.61
C ASN A 222 -8.27 22.29 6.54
N MET A 223 -7.51 22.44 5.44
CA MET A 223 -7.42 21.42 4.40
C MET A 223 -6.77 20.13 4.92
N ILE A 224 -5.68 20.24 5.71
CA ILE A 224 -5.06 19.07 6.38
C ILE A 224 -6.05 18.40 7.36
N ARG A 225 -6.79 19.18 8.17
CA ARG A 225 -7.80 18.64 9.11
C ARG A 225 -8.93 17.87 8.42
N ILE A 226 -9.40 18.34 7.26
CA ILE A 226 -10.37 17.60 6.45
C ILE A 226 -9.74 16.32 5.93
N TRP A 227 -8.52 16.38 5.39
CA TRP A 227 -7.87 15.21 4.80
C TRP A 227 -7.52 14.12 5.82
N GLU A 228 -7.12 14.46 7.05
CA GLU A 228 -6.91 13.45 8.10
C GLU A 228 -8.21 12.72 8.49
N LYS A 229 -9.37 13.40 8.42
CA LYS A 229 -10.69 12.74 8.59
C LYS A 229 -10.98 11.78 7.44
N VAL A 230 -10.79 12.21 6.19
CA VAL A 230 -10.92 11.35 4.99
C VAL A 230 -9.97 10.15 5.09
N MET A 231 -8.72 10.36 5.50
CA MET A 231 -7.70 9.32 5.62
C MET A 231 -7.87 8.40 6.83
N LYS A 232 -8.63 8.79 7.86
CA LYS A 232 -9.12 7.88 8.91
C LYS A 232 -10.13 6.91 8.30
N GLU A 233 -11.13 7.45 7.61
CA GLU A 233 -12.25 6.70 7.07
C GLU A 233 -11.83 5.75 5.94
N LEU A 234 -11.00 6.22 4.99
CA LEU A 234 -10.45 5.36 3.93
C LEU A 234 -9.62 4.19 4.49
N ARG A 235 -8.85 4.38 5.57
CA ARG A 235 -8.11 3.27 6.21
C ARG A 235 -9.06 2.27 6.86
N PHE A 236 -10.11 2.75 7.53
CA PHE A 236 -11.11 1.90 8.16
C PHE A 236 -11.86 1.04 7.12
N GLN A 237 -12.42 1.68 6.09
CA GLN A 237 -13.17 0.98 5.04
C GLN A 237 -12.29 0.01 4.24
N VAL A 238 -11.06 0.39 3.88
CA VAL A 238 -10.12 -0.53 3.19
C VAL A 238 -9.77 -1.72 4.07
N PHE A 239 -9.53 -1.53 5.37
CA PHE A 239 -9.24 -2.64 6.29
C PHE A 239 -10.43 -3.58 6.46
N GLN A 240 -11.63 -3.04 6.71
CA GLN A 240 -12.87 -3.81 6.81
C GLN A 240 -13.16 -4.60 5.52
N ARG A 241 -13.01 -3.96 4.35
CA ARG A 241 -13.22 -4.61 3.04
C ARG A 241 -12.14 -5.62 2.64
N VAL A 242 -10.98 -5.62 3.29
CA VAL A 242 -9.99 -6.71 3.19
C VAL A 242 -10.38 -7.88 4.10
N LEU A 243 -10.85 -7.62 5.34
CA LEU A 243 -11.22 -8.68 6.29
C LEU A 243 -12.38 -9.57 5.82
N ILE A 244 -13.33 -9.01 5.05
CA ILE A 244 -14.48 -9.77 4.51
C ILE A 244 -14.19 -10.51 3.19
N GLN A 245 -12.94 -10.60 2.74
CA GLN A 245 -12.58 -11.40 1.57
C GLN A 245 -12.52 -12.90 1.94
N LYS A 246 -12.85 -13.78 1.00
CA LYS A 246 -12.63 -15.23 1.17
C LYS A 246 -11.14 -15.55 1.35
N VAL A 247 -10.83 -16.62 2.08
CA VAL A 247 -9.44 -17.05 2.41
C VAL A 247 -8.54 -17.14 1.17
N GLU A 248 -9.13 -17.57 0.05
CA GLU A 248 -8.53 -17.72 -1.28
C GLU A 248 -7.82 -16.43 -1.76
N PHE A 249 -8.36 -15.26 -1.43
CA PHE A 249 -7.74 -13.96 -1.73
C PHE A 249 -6.40 -13.76 -0.99
N PHE A 250 -6.29 -14.25 0.24
CA PHE A 250 -5.08 -14.17 1.06
C PHE A 250 -4.02 -15.21 0.69
N ASP A 251 -4.42 -16.31 0.01
CA ASP A 251 -3.48 -17.25 -0.59
C ASP A 251 -2.81 -16.66 -1.86
N GLU A 252 -3.55 -15.85 -2.63
CA GLU A 252 -3.05 -15.18 -3.83
C GLU A 252 -2.18 -13.94 -3.50
N HIS A 253 -2.53 -13.17 -2.47
CA HIS A 253 -1.89 -11.89 -2.16
C HIS A 253 -1.01 -11.94 -0.90
N LYS A 254 0.26 -11.57 -1.06
CA LYS A 254 1.24 -11.58 0.05
C LYS A 254 0.80 -10.60 1.16
N VAL A 255 0.93 -10.98 2.43
CA VAL A 255 0.61 -10.10 3.58
C VAL A 255 1.31 -8.74 3.49
N GLY A 256 2.59 -8.71 3.11
CA GLY A 256 3.34 -7.46 2.92
C GLY A 256 2.80 -6.57 1.79
N GLU A 257 2.14 -7.17 0.80
CA GLU A 257 1.48 -6.44 -0.28
C GLU A 257 0.21 -5.73 0.20
N LEU A 258 -0.61 -6.44 0.99
CA LEU A 258 -1.82 -5.89 1.63
C LEU A 258 -1.47 -4.78 2.63
N THR A 259 -0.39 -4.95 3.41
CA THR A 259 0.15 -3.88 4.28
C THR A 259 0.59 -2.65 3.47
N SER A 260 1.12 -2.84 2.25
CA SER A 260 1.48 -1.71 1.37
C SER A 260 0.25 -0.98 0.80
N LEU A 261 -0.93 -1.61 0.71
CA LEU A 261 -2.18 -0.90 0.36
C LEU A 261 -2.56 0.07 1.48
N LEU A 262 -2.62 -0.45 2.72
CA LEU A 262 -3.05 0.31 3.91
C LEU A 262 -2.06 1.41 4.34
N SER A 263 -0.77 1.22 4.04
CA SER A 263 0.30 2.18 4.32
C SER A 263 0.67 2.99 3.08
N THR A 264 1.47 2.43 2.16
CA THR A 264 2.08 3.17 1.04
C THR A 264 1.06 3.81 0.10
N ASP A 265 0.09 3.04 -0.38
CA ASP A 265 -0.82 3.49 -1.44
C ASP A 265 -1.86 4.49 -0.89
N LEU A 266 -2.40 4.24 0.31
CA LEU A 266 -3.22 5.23 1.01
C LEU A 266 -2.41 6.48 1.41
N ASN A 267 -1.12 6.37 1.75
CA ASN A 267 -0.29 7.54 1.98
C ASN A 267 -0.03 8.34 0.69
N ALA A 268 0.09 7.72 -0.48
CA ALA A 268 0.16 8.46 -1.75
C ALA A 268 -1.08 9.35 -2.00
N ILE A 269 -2.26 8.95 -1.51
CA ILE A 269 -3.48 9.78 -1.50
C ILE A 269 -3.37 10.92 -0.46
N LYS A 270 -2.78 10.65 0.72
CA LYS A 270 -2.50 11.66 1.74
C LYS A 270 -1.52 12.73 1.23
N ASP A 271 -0.49 12.31 0.50
CA ASP A 271 0.62 13.15 0.10
C ASP A 271 0.28 14.13 -1.02
N ILE A 272 -0.77 13.88 -1.82
CA ILE A 272 -1.34 14.91 -2.73
C ILE A 272 -1.59 16.20 -1.96
N VAL A 273 -2.29 16.11 -0.82
CA VAL A 273 -2.67 17.27 -0.01
C VAL A 273 -1.48 17.79 0.76
N ASN A 274 -0.73 16.94 1.45
CA ASN A 274 0.43 17.39 2.23
C ASN A 274 1.45 18.15 1.37
N GLU A 275 1.86 17.60 0.22
CA GLU A 275 2.88 18.25 -0.61
C GLU A 275 2.31 19.44 -1.37
N ASN A 276 1.15 19.33 -2.05
CA ASN A 276 0.67 20.43 -2.88
C ASN A 276 0.13 21.62 -2.09
N VAL A 277 -0.53 21.37 -0.95
CA VAL A 277 -1.12 22.46 -0.15
C VAL A 277 -0.04 23.19 0.67
N ALA A 278 1.02 22.50 1.12
CA ALA A 278 2.10 23.13 1.88
C ALA A 278 3.22 23.74 1.01
N ARG A 279 3.45 23.26 -0.22
CA ARG A 279 4.66 23.59 -1.01
C ARG A 279 4.44 24.61 -2.12
N ASP A 280 3.54 24.33 -3.07
CA ASP A 280 3.46 25.02 -4.37
C ASP A 280 2.05 25.59 -4.68
N ARG A 281 1.36 26.11 -3.65
CA ARG A 281 -0.04 26.66 -3.70
C ARG A 281 -1.14 25.64 -4.02
N GLY A 282 -0.84 24.50 -4.65
CA GLY A 282 -1.76 23.39 -4.86
C GLY A 282 -3.03 23.81 -5.60
N PHE A 283 -4.21 23.44 -5.09
CA PHE A 283 -5.51 23.79 -5.69
C PHE A 283 -5.72 25.31 -5.92
N ARG A 284 -5.02 26.18 -5.17
CA ARG A 284 -5.07 27.64 -5.38
C ARG A 284 -4.47 28.07 -6.73
N SER A 285 -3.57 27.28 -7.30
CA SER A 285 -3.02 27.50 -8.65
C SER A 285 -4.12 27.68 -9.70
N PHE A 286 -5.16 26.85 -9.68
CA PHE A 286 -6.25 26.88 -10.66
C PHE A 286 -7.00 28.22 -10.63
N SER A 287 -7.39 28.67 -9.45
CA SER A 287 -8.03 29.98 -9.23
C SER A 287 -7.12 31.17 -9.56
N GLU A 288 -5.81 31.08 -9.28
CA GLU A 288 -4.85 32.13 -9.63
C GLU A 288 -4.58 32.20 -11.13
N VAL A 289 -4.51 31.06 -11.84
CA VAL A 289 -4.42 31.02 -13.31
C VAL A 289 -5.69 31.61 -13.93
N CYS A 290 -6.88 31.12 -13.58
CA CYS A 290 -8.15 31.62 -14.13
C CYS A 290 -8.34 33.11 -13.84
N GLY A 291 -8.11 33.56 -12.60
CA GLY A 291 -8.22 34.96 -12.23
C GLY A 291 -7.20 35.86 -12.93
N THR A 292 -5.95 35.42 -13.07
CA THR A 292 -4.91 36.17 -13.81
C THR A 292 -5.27 36.31 -15.29
N VAL A 293 -5.74 35.24 -15.93
CA VAL A 293 -6.18 35.26 -17.33
C VAL A 293 -7.33 36.26 -17.52
N VAL A 294 -8.39 36.18 -16.72
CA VAL A 294 -9.54 37.09 -16.81
C VAL A 294 -9.11 38.56 -16.63
N ILE A 295 -8.28 38.86 -15.63
CA ILE A 295 -7.84 40.24 -15.38
C ILE A 295 -6.93 40.76 -16.49
N LEU A 296 -6.07 39.93 -17.08
CA LEU A 296 -5.22 40.32 -18.22
C LEU A 296 -6.06 40.77 -19.43
N PHE A 297 -7.11 40.01 -19.80
CA PHE A 297 -8.02 40.41 -20.88
C PHE A 297 -8.78 41.71 -20.57
N VAL A 298 -9.21 41.90 -19.32
CA VAL A 298 -9.96 43.10 -18.89
C VAL A 298 -9.06 44.35 -18.78
N LEU A 299 -7.78 44.21 -18.44
CA LEU A 299 -6.88 45.33 -18.16
C LEU A 299 -6.34 46.03 -19.42
N SER A 300 -6.11 45.27 -20.50
CA SER A 300 -5.90 45.80 -21.85
C SER A 300 -6.11 44.73 -22.92
N PRO A 301 -7.18 44.79 -23.72
CA PRO A 301 -7.41 43.82 -24.81
C PRO A 301 -6.34 43.93 -25.91
N GLU A 302 -5.61 45.04 -26.01
CA GLU A 302 -4.57 45.27 -27.02
C GLU A 302 -3.29 44.45 -26.77
N LEU A 303 -2.99 44.13 -25.50
CA LEU A 303 -1.87 43.26 -25.12
C LEU A 303 -2.30 41.79 -24.97
N ALA A 304 -3.61 41.53 -24.95
CA ALA A 304 -4.16 40.19 -24.79
C ALA A 304 -3.71 39.16 -25.85
N PRO A 305 -3.44 39.50 -27.13
CA PRO A 305 -2.92 38.52 -28.10
C PRO A 305 -1.58 37.89 -27.68
N VAL A 306 -0.66 38.68 -27.14
CA VAL A 306 0.64 38.19 -26.65
C VAL A 306 0.46 37.21 -25.49
N MET A 307 -0.43 37.56 -24.55
CA MET A 307 -0.75 36.71 -23.40
C MET A 307 -1.56 35.46 -23.81
N SER A 308 -2.36 35.54 -24.87
CA SER A 308 -3.08 34.40 -25.45
C SER A 308 -2.14 33.38 -26.06
N VAL A 309 -1.13 33.83 -26.82
CA VAL A 309 -0.07 32.96 -27.36
C VAL A 309 0.72 32.30 -26.23
N LEU A 310 1.11 33.06 -25.19
CA LEU A 310 1.75 32.53 -23.98
C LEU A 310 0.90 31.41 -23.33
N MET A 311 -0.40 31.64 -23.12
CA MET A 311 -1.31 30.66 -22.53
C MET A 311 -1.44 29.38 -23.38
N ILE A 312 -1.57 29.52 -24.71
CA ILE A 312 -1.69 28.38 -25.63
C ILE A 312 -0.39 27.57 -25.65
N SER A 313 0.78 28.23 -25.71
CA SER A 313 2.08 27.56 -25.64
C SER A 313 2.28 26.80 -24.32
N ILE A 314 1.92 27.40 -23.19
CA ILE A 314 1.96 26.77 -21.87
C ILE A 314 1.04 25.54 -21.80
N ALA A 315 -0.20 25.65 -22.27
CA ALA A 315 -1.15 24.53 -22.29
C ALA A 315 -0.64 23.37 -23.19
N GLY A 316 -0.04 23.70 -24.33
CA GLY A 316 0.59 22.72 -25.23
C GLY A 316 1.76 21.98 -24.57
N ILE A 317 2.64 22.70 -23.85
CA ILE A 317 3.74 22.10 -23.09
C ILE A 317 3.21 21.09 -22.06
N VAL A 318 2.17 21.43 -21.30
CA VAL A 318 1.59 20.51 -20.30
C VAL A 318 0.93 19.29 -20.94
N ALA A 319 0.26 19.44 -22.08
CA ALA A 319 -0.31 18.32 -22.82
C ALA A 319 0.77 17.35 -23.34
N ILE A 320 1.89 17.88 -23.87
CA ILE A 320 3.05 17.10 -24.29
C ILE A 320 3.69 16.41 -23.08
N TYR A 321 3.94 17.13 -21.99
CA TYR A 321 4.53 16.60 -20.75
C TYR A 321 3.69 15.48 -20.13
N LYS A 322 2.36 15.59 -20.14
CA LYS A 322 1.45 14.50 -19.75
C LYS A 322 1.69 13.26 -20.62
N ARG A 323 1.72 13.41 -21.94
CA ARG A 323 1.85 12.31 -22.91
C ARG A 323 3.20 11.61 -22.86
N THR A 324 4.30 12.35 -22.65
CA THR A 324 5.67 11.79 -22.60
C THR A 324 6.00 11.16 -21.25
N THR A 325 5.51 11.74 -20.14
CA THR A 325 5.90 11.32 -18.78
C THR A 325 5.14 10.09 -18.30
N MET A 326 3.86 9.93 -18.66
CA MET A 326 3.01 8.84 -18.16
C MET A 326 3.60 7.42 -18.32
N PRO A 327 4.14 7.00 -19.49
CA PRO A 327 4.72 5.66 -19.63
C PRO A 327 6.01 5.49 -18.82
N VAL A 328 6.83 6.55 -18.68
CA VAL A 328 8.07 6.50 -17.88
C VAL A 328 7.75 6.39 -16.39
N PHE A 329 6.74 7.12 -15.91
CA PHE A 329 6.26 7.03 -14.53
C PHE A 329 5.76 5.62 -14.19
N LYS A 330 4.93 5.01 -15.06
CA LYS A 330 4.49 3.61 -14.86
C LYS A 330 5.66 2.61 -14.85
N ALA A 331 6.65 2.80 -15.72
CA ALA A 331 7.87 1.97 -15.72
C ALA A 331 8.71 2.14 -14.44
N HIS A 332 8.83 3.36 -13.92
CA HIS A 332 9.56 3.65 -12.67
C HIS A 332 8.90 2.97 -11.45
N GLY A 333 7.56 3.06 -11.33
CA GLY A 333 6.82 2.35 -10.28
C GLY A 333 6.95 0.82 -10.35
N LEU A 334 6.91 0.25 -11.55
CA LEU A 334 7.12 -1.20 -11.74
C LEU A 334 8.54 -1.65 -11.36
N SER A 335 9.57 -0.83 -11.57
CA SER A 335 10.92 -1.13 -11.06
C SER A 335 10.99 -1.08 -9.52
N MET A 336 10.25 -0.16 -8.87
CA MET A 336 10.19 -0.09 -7.40
C MET A 336 9.49 -1.31 -6.79
N ALA A 337 8.42 -1.80 -7.42
CA ALA A 337 7.73 -3.03 -7.00
C ALA A 337 8.70 -4.23 -7.03
N ARG A 338 9.45 -4.43 -8.12
CA ARG A 338 10.44 -5.51 -8.26
C ARG A 338 11.57 -5.46 -7.23
N ILE A 339 12.01 -4.26 -6.83
CA ILE A 339 12.97 -4.09 -5.74
C ILE A 339 12.35 -4.57 -4.42
N SER A 340 11.09 -4.20 -4.15
CA SER A 340 10.37 -4.57 -2.94
C SER A 340 10.10 -6.08 -2.86
N ASP A 341 9.73 -6.72 -3.97
CA ASP A 341 9.59 -8.17 -4.09
C ASP A 341 10.90 -8.90 -3.75
N LEU A 342 12.01 -8.51 -4.38
CA LEU A 342 13.32 -9.14 -4.17
C LEU A 342 13.82 -8.97 -2.73
N VAL A 343 13.58 -7.81 -2.12
CA VAL A 343 13.89 -7.55 -0.71
C VAL A 343 13.03 -8.42 0.20
N GLY A 344 11.72 -8.50 -0.05
CA GLY A 344 10.79 -9.34 0.68
C GLY A 344 11.15 -10.82 0.62
N GLU A 345 11.48 -11.34 -0.56
CA GLU A 345 11.96 -12.71 -0.75
C GLU A 345 13.29 -12.95 -0.03
N THR A 346 14.27 -12.07 -0.23
CA THR A 346 15.62 -12.21 0.35
C THR A 346 15.62 -12.20 1.87
N PHE A 347 14.79 -11.36 2.50
CA PHE A 347 14.70 -11.29 3.96
C PHE A 347 13.80 -12.38 4.56
N SER A 348 12.71 -12.77 3.89
CA SER A 348 11.90 -13.93 4.32
C SER A 348 12.70 -15.24 4.25
N ALA A 349 13.52 -15.40 3.20
CA ALA A 349 14.38 -16.56 2.99
C ALA A 349 15.82 -16.37 3.53
N ILE A 350 16.06 -15.44 4.47
CA ILE A 350 17.43 -15.08 4.91
C ILE A 350 18.25 -16.26 5.45
N ARG A 351 17.58 -17.26 6.06
CA ARG A 351 18.23 -18.52 6.51
C ARG A 351 18.76 -19.32 5.31
N THR A 352 17.97 -19.42 4.24
CA THR A 352 18.35 -20.07 2.97
C THR A 352 19.49 -19.32 2.27
N VAL A 353 19.44 -17.98 2.25
CA VAL A 353 20.52 -17.17 1.67
C VAL A 353 21.84 -17.46 2.40
N ARG A 354 21.83 -17.49 3.74
CA ARG A 354 23.03 -17.79 4.55
C ARG A 354 23.48 -19.25 4.44
N SER A 355 22.57 -20.23 4.41
CA SER A 355 22.93 -21.66 4.35
C SER A 355 23.65 -22.03 3.04
N PHE A 356 23.42 -21.27 1.96
CA PHE A 356 24.06 -21.47 0.65
C PHE A 356 25.15 -20.43 0.32
N GLY A 357 25.51 -19.52 1.24
CA GLY A 357 26.46 -18.43 0.97
C GLY A 357 26.02 -17.50 -0.18
N GLY A 358 24.71 -17.33 -0.33
CA GLY A 358 24.06 -16.70 -1.46
C GLY A 358 24.08 -15.17 -1.46
N GLU A 359 24.62 -14.52 -0.42
CA GLU A 359 24.58 -13.07 -0.24
C GLU A 359 25.12 -12.33 -1.46
N ARG A 360 26.26 -12.77 -2.01
CA ARG A 360 26.87 -12.15 -3.20
C ARG A 360 26.00 -12.26 -4.44
N ARG A 361 25.17 -13.31 -4.56
CA ARG A 361 24.20 -13.46 -5.65
C ARG A 361 23.04 -12.48 -5.47
N GLN A 362 22.48 -12.40 -4.26
CA GLN A 362 21.35 -11.50 -3.99
C GLN A 362 21.76 -10.02 -4.11
N THR A 363 22.94 -9.61 -3.62
CA THR A 363 23.46 -8.25 -3.83
C THR A 363 23.61 -7.91 -5.32
N SER A 364 24.03 -8.86 -6.15
CA SER A 364 24.15 -8.67 -7.61
C SER A 364 22.78 -8.53 -8.29
N MET A 365 21.79 -9.34 -7.90
CA MET A 365 20.41 -9.23 -8.38
C MET A 365 19.73 -7.94 -7.91
N PHE A 366 20.00 -7.50 -6.68
CA PHE A 366 19.52 -6.22 -6.16
C PHE A 366 20.15 -5.04 -6.93
N GLN A 367 21.46 -5.09 -7.18
CA GLN A 367 22.17 -4.06 -7.95
C GLN A 367 21.60 -3.88 -9.36
N SER A 368 21.22 -4.96 -10.07
CA SER A 368 20.66 -4.83 -11.42
C SER A 368 19.24 -4.23 -11.42
N GLN A 369 18.39 -4.55 -10.44
CA GLN A 369 17.08 -3.90 -10.28
C GLN A 369 17.23 -2.41 -9.89
N VAL A 370 18.17 -2.08 -8.99
CA VAL A 370 18.48 -0.70 -8.60
C VAL A 370 18.99 0.13 -9.79
N LEU A 371 19.83 -0.44 -10.67
CA LEU A 371 20.27 0.22 -11.89
C LEU A 371 19.10 0.50 -12.86
N ALA A 372 18.18 -0.45 -13.04
CA ALA A 372 16.99 -0.26 -13.87
C ALA A 372 16.01 0.78 -13.28
N TYR A 373 15.89 0.84 -11.95
CA TYR A 373 15.15 1.89 -11.25
C TYR A 373 15.81 3.27 -11.41
N GLN A 374 17.15 3.34 -11.30
CA GLN A 374 17.95 4.55 -11.47
C GLN A 374 17.86 5.09 -12.91
N GLU A 375 17.98 4.23 -13.94
CA GLU A 375 17.85 4.67 -15.34
C GLU A 375 16.46 5.27 -15.61
N SER A 376 15.40 4.60 -15.14
CA SER A 376 14.02 5.10 -15.25
C SER A 376 13.83 6.41 -14.48
N GLY A 377 14.38 6.53 -13.28
CA GLY A 377 14.37 7.75 -12.46
C GLY A 377 15.13 8.92 -13.10
N ASN A 378 16.31 8.66 -13.69
CA ASN A 378 17.08 9.66 -14.42
C ASN A 378 16.31 10.16 -15.66
N LYS A 379 15.64 9.26 -16.40
CA LYS A 379 14.80 9.60 -17.55
C LYS A 379 13.59 10.45 -17.14
N LEU A 380 12.95 10.11 -16.02
CA LEU A 380 11.85 10.88 -15.43
C LEU A 380 12.32 12.28 -14.96
N GLY A 381 13.49 12.35 -14.30
CA GLY A 381 14.11 13.60 -13.85
C GLY A 381 14.48 14.52 -15.02
N TRP A 382 15.05 13.97 -16.10
CA TRP A 382 15.34 14.73 -17.31
C TRP A 382 14.06 15.30 -17.95
N LEU A 383 12.98 14.51 -18.04
CA LEU A 383 11.68 14.99 -18.54
C LEU A 383 11.11 16.13 -17.66
N LYS A 384 11.26 16.05 -16.33
CA LYS A 384 10.85 17.13 -15.41
C LYS A 384 11.67 18.40 -15.62
N ALA A 385 13.00 18.29 -15.67
CA ALA A 385 13.90 19.43 -15.86
C ALA A 385 13.74 20.10 -17.24
N ALA A 386 13.52 19.30 -18.30
CA ALA A 386 13.22 19.82 -19.63
C ALA A 386 11.89 20.59 -19.68
N ASN A 387 10.85 20.08 -19.03
CA ASN A 387 9.54 20.74 -18.94
C ASN A 387 9.62 22.08 -18.19
N GLU A 388 10.30 22.12 -17.04
CA GLU A 388 10.52 23.36 -16.28
C GLU A 388 11.30 24.40 -17.13
N SER A 389 12.37 23.95 -17.80
CA SER A 389 13.21 24.81 -18.65
C SER A 389 12.44 25.41 -19.83
N TRP A 390 11.66 24.60 -20.56
CA TRP A 390 10.84 25.09 -21.68
C TRP A 390 9.74 26.05 -21.22
N THR A 391 9.08 25.77 -20.09
CA THR A 391 8.08 26.68 -19.51
C THR A 391 8.70 28.04 -19.18
N ARG A 392 9.89 28.04 -18.57
CA ARG A 392 10.65 29.26 -18.25
C ARG A 392 11.08 30.04 -19.50
N VAL A 393 11.52 29.37 -20.56
CA VAL A 393 11.87 30.01 -21.84
C VAL A 393 10.66 30.69 -22.49
N VAL A 394 9.50 30.03 -22.55
CA VAL A 394 8.28 30.61 -23.13
C VAL A 394 7.82 31.85 -22.36
N VAL A 395 7.90 31.82 -21.02
CA VAL A 395 7.64 33.00 -20.17
C VAL A 395 8.60 34.15 -20.46
N TYR A 396 9.90 33.87 -20.62
CA TYR A 396 10.90 34.91 -20.93
C TYR A 396 10.70 35.53 -22.32
N VAL A 397 10.32 34.73 -23.33
CA VAL A 397 9.96 35.23 -24.67
C VAL A 397 8.71 36.12 -24.61
N ALA A 398 7.68 35.72 -23.85
CA ALA A 398 6.48 36.53 -23.67
C ALA A 398 6.74 37.83 -22.89
N LEU A 399 7.60 37.80 -21.87
CA LEU A 399 8.07 39.01 -21.18
C LEU A 399 8.83 39.94 -22.13
N MET A 400 9.69 39.42 -23.00
CA MET A 400 10.40 40.22 -24.01
C MET A 400 9.44 40.87 -25.01
N ALA A 401 8.46 40.11 -25.52
CA ALA A 401 7.41 40.65 -26.38
C ALA A 401 6.58 41.73 -25.68
N LEU A 402 6.26 41.54 -24.39
CA LEU A 402 5.57 42.52 -23.55
C LEU A 402 6.40 43.79 -23.33
N TYR A 403 7.73 43.69 -23.13
CA TYR A 403 8.61 44.86 -23.02
C TYR A 403 8.67 45.65 -24.33
N ILE A 404 8.80 44.96 -25.49
CA ILE A 404 8.89 45.61 -26.80
C ILE A 404 7.54 46.28 -27.16
N LEU A 405 6.45 45.52 -27.16
CA LEU A 405 5.13 46.00 -27.61
C LEU A 405 4.47 46.92 -26.59
N GLY A 406 4.55 46.58 -25.30
CA GLY A 406 4.06 47.41 -24.21
C GLY A 406 4.87 48.70 -24.08
N GLY A 407 6.21 48.63 -24.20
CA GLY A 407 7.08 49.80 -24.18
C GLY A 407 6.83 50.74 -25.35
N ALA A 408 6.63 50.21 -26.57
CA ALA A 408 6.26 51.01 -27.73
C ALA A 408 4.91 51.74 -27.53
N LYS A 409 3.87 51.04 -27.03
CA LYS A 409 2.56 51.64 -26.74
C LYS A 409 2.59 52.65 -25.59
N VAL A 410 3.44 52.45 -24.58
CA VAL A 410 3.69 53.44 -23.52
C VAL A 410 4.36 54.69 -24.09
N ASN A 411 5.36 54.53 -24.95
CA ASN A 411 6.07 55.64 -25.59
C ASN A 411 5.18 56.41 -26.58
N ALA A 412 4.22 55.74 -27.24
CA ALA A 412 3.20 56.36 -28.07
C ALA A 412 2.07 57.04 -27.27
N GLY A 413 2.03 56.89 -25.95
CA GLY A 413 0.98 57.44 -25.07
C GLY A 413 -0.33 56.64 -25.06
N GLU A 414 -0.44 55.57 -25.85
CA GLU A 414 -1.63 54.70 -25.94
C GLU A 414 -1.89 53.92 -24.64
N LEU A 415 -0.82 53.57 -23.92
CA LEU A 415 -0.90 52.77 -22.69
C LEU A 415 -0.24 53.50 -21.49
N PRO A 416 -0.93 53.65 -20.34
CA PRO A 416 -0.30 54.19 -19.13
C PRO A 416 0.69 53.19 -18.52
N VAL A 417 1.84 53.69 -18.06
CA VAL A 417 2.95 52.92 -17.45
C VAL A 417 2.46 51.95 -16.36
N GLY A 418 1.49 52.37 -15.54
CA GLY A 418 0.93 51.53 -14.48
C GLY A 418 0.31 50.21 -14.98
N ARG A 419 -0.41 50.24 -16.11
CA ARG A 419 -0.93 49.01 -16.73
C ARG A 419 0.22 48.09 -17.16
N MET A 420 1.25 48.62 -17.80
CA MET A 420 2.41 47.82 -18.22
C MET A 420 3.09 47.12 -17.02
N VAL A 421 3.28 47.82 -15.90
CA VAL A 421 3.82 47.23 -14.66
C VAL A 421 2.89 46.16 -14.09
N SER A 422 1.56 46.39 -14.07
CA SER A 422 0.60 45.37 -13.66
C SER A 422 0.64 44.12 -14.56
N PHE A 423 0.75 44.29 -15.88
CA PHE A 423 0.91 43.18 -16.83
C PHE A 423 2.18 42.35 -16.53
N ILE A 424 3.32 42.99 -16.30
CA ILE A 424 4.58 42.30 -15.92
C ILE A 424 4.39 41.50 -14.62
N GLY A 425 3.78 42.10 -13.59
CA GLY A 425 3.48 41.41 -12.32
C GLY A 425 2.52 40.22 -12.48
N TYR A 426 1.53 40.33 -13.37
CA TYR A 426 0.64 39.22 -13.72
C TYR A 426 1.36 38.11 -14.48
N THR A 427 2.29 38.39 -15.38
CA THR A 427 3.09 37.35 -16.06
C THR A 427 3.89 36.52 -15.05
N PHE A 428 4.46 37.13 -14.00
CA PHE A 428 5.10 36.39 -12.91
C PHE A 428 4.10 35.60 -12.06
N THR A 429 2.96 36.20 -11.70
CA THR A 429 1.89 35.52 -10.92
C THR A 429 1.39 34.27 -11.65
N LEU A 430 1.11 34.41 -12.95
CA LEU A 430 0.72 33.33 -13.85
C LEU A 430 1.78 32.23 -13.91
N THR A 431 3.07 32.60 -14.00
CA THR A 431 4.18 31.63 -14.05
C THR A 431 4.25 30.77 -12.79
N PHE A 432 4.18 31.39 -11.61
CA PHE A 432 4.21 30.66 -10.34
C PHE A 432 2.95 29.80 -10.13
N ALA A 433 1.77 30.34 -10.45
CA ALA A 433 0.52 29.57 -10.39
C ALA A 433 0.56 28.37 -11.35
N MET A 434 1.08 28.56 -12.57
CA MET A 434 1.21 27.46 -13.54
C MET A 434 2.16 26.36 -13.07
N GLN A 435 3.29 26.71 -12.44
CA GLN A 435 4.21 25.71 -11.88
C GLN A 435 3.54 24.87 -10.79
N GLY A 436 2.76 25.49 -9.91
CA GLY A 436 1.94 24.78 -8.92
C GLY A 436 0.94 23.83 -9.58
N LEU A 437 0.22 24.30 -10.60
CA LEU A 437 -0.74 23.47 -11.34
C LEU A 437 -0.06 22.27 -12.02
N VAL A 438 1.13 22.43 -12.58
CA VAL A 438 1.91 21.34 -13.20
C VAL A 438 2.36 20.30 -12.18
N ASN A 439 2.79 20.74 -10.99
CA ASN A 439 3.19 19.84 -9.90
C ASN A 439 1.98 19.07 -9.37
N THR A 440 0.86 19.75 -9.05
CA THR A 440 -0.39 19.11 -8.61
C THR A 440 -0.92 18.11 -9.65
N LEU A 441 -0.85 18.45 -10.94
CA LEU A 441 -1.22 17.54 -12.02
C LEU A 441 -0.25 16.37 -12.22
N ALA A 442 0.92 16.35 -11.60
CA ALA A 442 1.83 15.20 -11.58
C ALA A 442 1.52 14.28 -10.40
N ASP A 443 1.45 14.82 -9.19
CA ASP A 443 1.30 14.06 -7.93
C ASP A 443 -0.07 13.35 -7.88
N LEU A 444 -1.11 14.03 -8.38
CA LEU A 444 -2.46 13.46 -8.56
C LEU A 444 -2.46 12.18 -9.42
N ARG A 445 -1.50 12.01 -10.35
CA ARG A 445 -1.36 10.76 -11.14
C ARG A 445 -0.78 9.62 -10.31
N GLY A 446 0.12 9.93 -9.38
CA GLY A 446 0.67 8.95 -8.44
C GLY A 446 -0.43 8.39 -7.55
N ALA A 447 -1.24 9.28 -6.96
CA ALA A 447 -2.39 8.87 -6.16
C ALA A 447 -3.49 8.16 -6.97
N PHE A 448 -3.78 8.59 -8.20
CA PHE A 448 -4.71 7.84 -9.06
C PHE A 448 -4.19 6.43 -9.38
N ALA A 449 -2.89 6.23 -9.58
CA ALA A 449 -2.31 4.89 -9.76
C ALA A 449 -2.40 4.04 -8.48
N ALA A 450 -2.26 4.66 -7.30
CA ALA A 450 -2.46 4.00 -6.00
C ALA A 450 -3.94 3.60 -5.77
N VAL A 451 -4.89 4.49 -6.07
CA VAL A 451 -6.33 4.21 -6.04
C VAL A 451 -6.71 3.09 -7.01
N ASP A 452 -6.19 3.12 -8.24
CA ASP A 452 -6.40 2.09 -9.26
C ASP A 452 -5.86 0.73 -8.78
N ARG A 453 -4.69 0.70 -8.12
CA ARG A 453 -4.11 -0.50 -7.49
C ARG A 453 -4.96 -1.05 -6.34
N ILE A 454 -5.41 -0.19 -5.42
CA ILE A 454 -6.30 -0.57 -4.29
C ILE A 454 -7.61 -1.15 -4.83
N ASN A 455 -8.25 -0.45 -5.78
CA ASN A 455 -9.50 -0.90 -6.41
C ASN A 455 -9.33 -2.20 -7.20
N THR A 456 -8.19 -2.38 -7.88
CA THR A 456 -7.92 -3.61 -8.64
C THR A 456 -7.75 -4.80 -7.70
N ILE A 457 -6.91 -4.69 -6.67
CA ILE A 457 -6.61 -5.83 -5.78
C ILE A 457 -7.82 -6.20 -4.92
N ILE A 458 -8.49 -5.23 -4.28
CA ILE A 458 -9.67 -5.56 -3.46
C ILE A 458 -10.89 -5.89 -4.34
N GLY A 459 -10.90 -5.45 -5.61
CA GLY A 459 -11.91 -5.76 -6.61
C GLY A 459 -11.65 -6.99 -7.49
N THR A 460 -10.54 -7.73 -7.29
CA THR A 460 -10.36 -9.10 -7.80
C THR A 460 -10.80 -10.15 -6.77
N GLY A 461 -10.67 -9.84 -5.48
CA GLY A 461 -11.17 -10.68 -4.39
C GLY A 461 -12.69 -10.92 -4.47
N LYS A 462 -13.11 -12.10 -3.99
CA LYS A 462 -14.52 -12.41 -3.75
C LYS A 462 -14.83 -12.11 -2.29
N VAL A 463 -15.82 -11.24 -2.07
CA VAL A 463 -16.38 -11.02 -0.73
C VAL A 463 -17.03 -12.31 -0.24
N ASP A 464 -16.85 -12.60 1.04
CA ASP A 464 -17.61 -13.62 1.75
C ASP A 464 -18.90 -12.97 2.29
N GLU A 465 -19.99 -13.15 1.56
CA GLU A 465 -21.27 -12.48 1.83
C GLU A 465 -21.83 -12.81 3.22
N SER A 466 -21.63 -14.05 3.68
CA SER A 466 -21.95 -14.49 5.05
C SER A 466 -21.15 -13.74 6.12
N LEU A 467 -19.82 -13.70 5.98
CA LEU A 467 -18.96 -12.97 6.93
C LEU A 467 -19.21 -11.46 6.91
N ALA A 468 -19.52 -10.89 5.73
CA ALA A 468 -19.87 -9.49 5.59
C ALA A 468 -21.18 -9.15 6.34
N LEU A 469 -22.21 -9.97 6.17
CA LEU A 469 -23.50 -9.80 6.85
C LEU A 469 -23.38 -9.98 8.37
N GLY A 470 -22.63 -10.99 8.82
CA GLY A 470 -22.34 -11.19 10.25
C GLY A 470 -21.62 -9.98 10.87
N LEU A 471 -20.59 -9.47 10.20
CA LEU A 471 -19.82 -8.30 10.66
C LEU A 471 -20.67 -7.01 10.68
N GLU A 472 -21.56 -6.81 9.71
CA GLU A 472 -22.49 -5.67 9.71
C GLU A 472 -23.51 -5.74 10.86
N LEU A 473 -23.99 -6.94 11.20
CA LEU A 473 -24.86 -7.15 12.37
C LEU A 473 -24.11 -6.87 13.68
N ASP A 474 -22.96 -7.50 13.92
CA ASP A 474 -22.15 -7.32 15.13
C ASP A 474 -21.79 -5.83 15.35
N MET A 475 -21.36 -5.13 14.29
CA MET A 475 -21.07 -3.69 14.34
C MET A 475 -22.31 -2.83 14.62
N SER A 476 -23.50 -3.25 14.18
CA SER A 476 -24.75 -2.53 14.46
C SER A 476 -25.18 -2.70 15.93
N GLU A 477 -25.00 -3.88 16.51
CA GLU A 477 -25.25 -4.12 17.93
C GLU A 477 -24.31 -3.32 18.82
N ASP A 478 -23.01 -3.29 18.51
CA ASP A 478 -22.04 -2.51 19.28
C ASP A 478 -22.30 -0.99 19.16
N HIS A 479 -22.84 -0.53 18.02
CA HIS A 479 -23.31 0.84 17.90
C HIS A 479 -24.54 1.11 18.81
N ALA A 480 -25.50 0.19 18.88
CA ALA A 480 -26.64 0.29 19.80
C ALA A 480 -26.18 0.30 21.27
N LYS A 481 -25.37 -0.69 21.69
CA LYS A 481 -24.83 -0.84 23.06
C LYS A 481 -23.99 0.38 23.49
N SER A 482 -23.22 0.98 22.58
CA SER A 482 -22.43 2.17 22.87
C SER A 482 -23.27 3.46 22.91
N VAL A 483 -24.32 3.56 22.09
CA VAL A 483 -25.32 4.64 22.20
C VAL A 483 -26.10 4.53 23.51
N GLU A 484 -26.53 3.33 23.92
CA GLU A 484 -27.18 3.11 25.23
C GLU A 484 -26.26 3.51 26.39
N LYS A 485 -25.02 2.97 26.43
CA LYS A 485 -24.01 3.34 27.45
C LYS A 485 -23.73 4.84 27.51
N SER A 486 -23.83 5.57 26.38
CA SER A 486 -23.70 7.03 26.32
C SER A 486 -24.98 7.79 26.74
N SER A 487 -26.16 7.22 26.47
CA SER A 487 -27.47 7.82 26.80
C SER A 487 -27.85 7.72 28.29
N ASN A 488 -27.35 6.69 28.98
CA ASN A 488 -27.60 6.42 30.41
C ASN A 488 -27.08 7.51 31.38
N GLY A 489 -26.50 8.60 30.87
CA GLY A 489 -26.28 9.83 31.66
C GLY A 489 -27.55 10.67 31.85
N ILE A 490 -28.39 10.85 30.82
CA ILE A 490 -29.56 11.75 30.87
C ILE A 490 -30.67 11.32 29.86
N PHE A 491 -31.54 10.37 30.22
CA PHE A 491 -33.01 10.59 30.20
C PHE A 491 -33.77 9.40 30.81
N SER A 492 -34.83 9.67 31.56
CA SER A 492 -35.77 8.65 32.08
C SER A 492 -37.03 8.56 31.23
N ASN A 493 -37.54 7.34 31.03
CA ASN A 493 -38.94 7.02 30.68
C ASN A 493 -39.54 7.73 29.45
N THR A 494 -39.51 7.07 28.29
CA THR A 494 -40.65 7.10 27.35
C THR A 494 -40.76 5.75 26.64
N SER A 495 -41.64 4.89 27.15
CA SER A 495 -41.97 3.61 26.50
C SER A 495 -42.71 3.87 25.19
N ARG A 496 -42.09 3.53 24.06
CA ARG A 496 -42.78 3.39 22.77
C ARG A 496 -42.53 2.01 22.20
N ALA A 497 -43.52 1.13 22.34
CA ALA A 497 -43.55 -0.12 21.63
C ALA A 497 -43.79 0.17 20.13
N THR A 498 -42.84 -0.22 19.29
CA THR A 498 -43.03 -0.41 17.85
C THR A 498 -42.85 -1.89 17.57
N SER A 499 -43.96 -2.63 17.62
CA SER A 499 -44.01 -4.03 17.20
C SER A 499 -43.87 -4.11 15.68
N THR A 500 -42.82 -4.79 15.20
CA THR A 500 -42.63 -5.13 13.79
C THR A 500 -42.13 -6.56 13.66
N ASP A 501 -43.08 -7.48 13.49
CA ASP A 501 -42.98 -8.74 12.73
C ASP A 501 -41.75 -9.65 12.96
N GLU A 502 -41.56 -10.18 14.17
CA GLU A 502 -40.66 -11.34 14.39
C GLU A 502 -41.31 -12.69 14.02
N ASP A 503 -42.65 -12.78 13.97
CA ASP A 503 -43.45 -14.02 13.82
C ASP A 503 -43.43 -14.67 12.41
N LYS A 504 -42.31 -14.59 11.66
CA LYS A 504 -42.19 -15.19 10.31
C LYS A 504 -40.91 -15.99 10.03
N LEU A 505 -40.19 -16.40 11.06
CA LEU A 505 -39.18 -17.44 10.94
C LEU A 505 -39.51 -18.62 11.87
N GLY A 506 -39.51 -19.83 11.31
CA GLY A 506 -39.64 -21.06 12.11
C GLY A 506 -38.48 -21.22 13.11
N PRO A 507 -38.61 -22.11 14.11
CA PRO A 507 -37.61 -22.26 15.16
C PRO A 507 -36.21 -22.52 14.56
N ARG A 508 -35.32 -21.54 14.71
CA ARG A 508 -33.89 -21.68 14.42
C ARG A 508 -33.27 -22.61 15.47
N THR A 509 -33.29 -23.91 15.21
CA THR A 509 -32.30 -24.84 15.78
C THR A 509 -30.93 -24.23 15.49
N THR A 510 -30.12 -23.92 16.50
CA THR A 510 -28.83 -23.28 16.23
C THR A 510 -27.88 -24.29 15.58
N VAL A 511 -26.91 -23.79 14.81
CA VAL A 511 -25.89 -24.65 14.18
C VAL A 511 -25.13 -25.45 15.26
N CYS A 512 -24.98 -24.89 16.46
CA CYS A 512 -24.41 -25.57 17.61
C CYS A 512 -25.30 -26.72 18.13
N ASP A 513 -26.61 -26.52 18.31
CA ASP A 513 -27.54 -27.57 18.77
C ASP A 513 -27.54 -28.78 17.82
N LEU A 514 -27.52 -28.50 16.51
CA LEU A 514 -27.39 -29.53 15.49
C LEU A 514 -26.00 -30.19 15.52
N ALA A 515 -24.94 -29.44 15.76
CA ALA A 515 -23.57 -29.97 15.84
C ALA A 515 -23.31 -30.85 17.08
N TRP A 516 -24.04 -30.67 18.18
CA TRP A 516 -23.98 -31.57 19.33
C TRP A 516 -24.57 -32.97 19.06
N SER A 517 -25.44 -33.11 18.06
CA SER A 517 -26.25 -34.33 17.85
C SER A 517 -26.15 -34.95 16.44
N GLY A 518 -25.78 -34.18 15.42
CA GLY A 518 -25.67 -34.62 14.04
C GLY A 518 -24.27 -35.09 13.67
N ASP A 519 -24.18 -36.22 12.96
CA ASP A 519 -22.95 -36.67 12.31
C ASP A 519 -22.52 -35.67 11.21
N VAL A 520 -21.22 -35.47 11.04
CA VAL A 520 -20.64 -34.67 9.94
C VAL A 520 -20.16 -35.61 8.84
N ALA A 521 -20.68 -35.48 7.62
CA ALA A 521 -20.28 -36.31 6.50
C ALA A 521 -19.64 -35.52 5.36
N LEU A 522 -18.60 -36.09 4.76
CA LEU A 522 -18.07 -35.72 3.45
C LEU A 522 -18.68 -36.69 2.43
N GLU A 523 -19.34 -36.16 1.41
CA GLU A 523 -20.05 -36.94 0.39
C GLU A 523 -19.51 -36.59 -1.00
N ASP A 524 -18.86 -37.56 -1.65
CA ASP A 524 -18.24 -37.44 -2.98
C ASP A 524 -17.34 -36.19 -3.13
N VAL A 525 -16.56 -35.87 -2.09
CA VAL A 525 -15.79 -34.62 -2.02
C VAL A 525 -14.56 -34.67 -2.94
N HIS A 526 -14.54 -33.81 -3.95
CA HIS A 526 -13.35 -33.46 -4.71
C HIS A 526 -12.89 -32.03 -4.35
N PHE A 527 -11.58 -31.80 -4.37
CA PHE A 527 -11.03 -30.46 -4.15
C PHE A 527 -9.67 -30.23 -4.81
N ALA A 528 -9.51 -29.07 -5.43
CA ALA A 528 -8.23 -28.47 -5.82
C ALA A 528 -8.17 -27.03 -5.28
N TYR A 529 -7.00 -26.58 -4.79
CA TYR A 529 -6.82 -25.18 -4.36
C TYR A 529 -6.91 -24.25 -5.57
N PRO A 530 -7.54 -23.05 -5.48
CA PRO A 530 -7.68 -22.14 -6.63
C PRO A 530 -6.36 -21.73 -7.29
N SER A 531 -5.27 -21.66 -6.50
CA SER A 531 -3.93 -21.38 -7.00
C SER A 531 -3.30 -22.50 -7.85
N ARG A 532 -3.89 -23.71 -7.86
CA ARG A 532 -3.49 -24.90 -8.63
C ARG A 532 -4.69 -25.81 -8.95
N LEU A 533 -5.61 -25.32 -9.78
CA LEU A 533 -6.78 -26.09 -10.25
C LEU A 533 -6.42 -27.36 -11.05
N ASP A 534 -5.18 -27.45 -11.55
CA ASP A 534 -4.60 -28.62 -12.20
C ASP A 534 -4.20 -29.74 -11.21
N ALA A 535 -4.00 -29.40 -9.93
CA ALA A 535 -3.52 -30.30 -8.89
C ALA A 535 -4.65 -30.71 -7.94
N GLU A 536 -5.56 -31.57 -8.41
CA GLU A 536 -6.64 -32.15 -7.59
C GLU A 536 -6.08 -32.97 -6.41
N VAL A 537 -6.39 -32.50 -5.18
CA VAL A 537 -5.87 -33.02 -3.90
C VAL A 537 -6.79 -34.08 -3.30
N LEU A 538 -8.10 -33.83 -3.29
CA LEU A 538 -9.12 -34.77 -2.80
C LEU A 538 -9.95 -35.28 -3.99
N LYS A 539 -10.26 -36.58 -4.03
CA LYS A 539 -10.77 -37.28 -5.21
C LYS A 539 -11.94 -38.21 -4.84
N GLY A 540 -13.17 -37.67 -4.80
CA GLY A 540 -14.37 -38.43 -4.44
C GLY A 540 -14.34 -39.00 -3.01
N ILE A 541 -13.82 -38.23 -2.04
CA ILE A 541 -13.71 -38.68 -0.65
C ILE A 541 -15.09 -38.79 0.00
N ASN A 542 -15.33 -39.93 0.65
CA ASN A 542 -16.55 -40.22 1.41
C ASN A 542 -16.15 -40.63 2.84
N ILE A 543 -16.54 -39.84 3.84
CA ILE A 543 -16.21 -40.03 5.27
C ILE A 543 -17.42 -39.65 6.11
N ILE A 544 -17.70 -40.40 7.18
CA ILE A 544 -18.69 -40.02 8.20
C ILE A 544 -17.96 -39.89 9.55
N LEU A 545 -18.05 -38.70 10.14
CA LEU A 545 -17.53 -38.36 11.46
C LEU A 545 -18.71 -38.37 12.44
N LYS A 546 -18.73 -39.31 13.39
CA LYS A 546 -19.88 -39.46 14.29
C LYS A 546 -19.84 -38.49 15.45
N SER A 547 -21.00 -37.92 15.82
CA SER A 547 -21.09 -37.08 17.01
C SER A 547 -20.62 -37.85 18.26
N GLY A 548 -19.95 -37.16 19.18
CA GLY A 548 -19.38 -37.74 20.39
C GLY A 548 -18.23 -38.74 20.16
N THR A 549 -17.57 -38.75 18.99
CA THR A 549 -16.47 -39.68 18.70
C THR A 549 -15.18 -39.01 18.22
N VAL A 550 -14.04 -39.41 18.79
CA VAL A 550 -12.71 -38.97 18.34
C VAL A 550 -12.31 -39.76 17.09
N THR A 551 -12.38 -39.11 15.91
CA THR A 551 -11.93 -39.70 14.64
C THR A 551 -10.51 -39.28 14.30
N ALA A 552 -9.58 -40.24 14.20
CA ALA A 552 -8.18 -39.99 13.85
C ALA A 552 -7.93 -40.12 12.33
N LEU A 553 -7.61 -39.01 11.66
CA LEU A 553 -7.31 -38.98 10.23
C LEU A 553 -5.82 -39.32 9.97
N VAL A 554 -5.55 -40.53 9.48
CA VAL A 554 -4.17 -41.04 9.26
C VAL A 554 -3.84 -41.10 7.76
N GLY A 555 -2.64 -40.68 7.39
CA GLY A 555 -2.15 -40.66 6.01
C GLY A 555 -0.75 -40.07 5.90
N SER A 556 -0.08 -40.28 4.76
CA SER A 556 1.26 -39.77 4.48
C SER A 556 1.32 -38.23 4.47
N SER A 557 2.53 -37.66 4.47
CA SER A 557 2.69 -36.24 4.19
C SER A 557 2.23 -35.93 2.77
N GLY A 558 1.51 -34.82 2.58
CA GLY A 558 0.89 -34.44 1.30
C GLY A 558 -0.43 -35.16 0.96
N SER A 559 -0.93 -36.10 1.78
CA SER A 559 -2.15 -36.88 1.47
C SER A 559 -3.49 -36.12 1.68
N GLY A 560 -3.48 -34.78 1.64
CA GLY A 560 -4.70 -33.96 1.80
C GLY A 560 -5.26 -33.83 3.22
N LYS A 561 -4.56 -34.28 4.28
CA LYS A 561 -5.06 -34.22 5.67
C LYS A 561 -5.49 -32.81 6.11
N SER A 562 -4.58 -31.84 6.05
CA SER A 562 -4.88 -30.45 6.41
C SER A 562 -5.88 -29.79 5.44
N THR A 563 -6.00 -30.28 4.20
CA THR A 563 -7.05 -29.85 3.27
C THR A 563 -8.45 -30.24 3.76
N ILE A 564 -8.61 -31.45 4.32
CA ILE A 564 -9.86 -31.87 4.97
C ILE A 564 -10.16 -31.01 6.20
N VAL A 565 -9.14 -30.70 7.01
CA VAL A 565 -9.26 -29.76 8.15
C VAL A 565 -9.75 -28.37 7.69
N GLN A 566 -9.17 -27.81 6.64
CA GLN A 566 -9.55 -26.49 6.11
C GLN A 566 -10.96 -26.47 5.47
N LEU A 567 -11.39 -27.58 4.87
CA LEU A 567 -12.76 -27.74 4.35
C LEU A 567 -13.79 -27.90 5.47
N LEU A 568 -13.48 -28.64 6.54
CA LEU A 568 -14.31 -28.72 7.74
C LEU A 568 -14.40 -27.37 8.47
N ALA A 569 -13.31 -26.60 8.51
CA ALA A 569 -13.32 -25.21 8.97
C ALA A 569 -13.99 -24.23 7.98
N ARG A 570 -14.45 -24.70 6.80
CA ARG A 570 -15.12 -23.92 5.73
C ARG A 570 -14.33 -22.69 5.25
N PHE A 571 -12.99 -22.78 5.32
CA PHE A 571 -12.07 -21.80 4.73
C PHE A 571 -12.13 -21.85 3.19
N TYR A 572 -12.38 -23.03 2.64
CA TYR A 572 -12.70 -23.27 1.23
C TYR A 572 -14.02 -24.04 1.10
N GLU A 573 -14.54 -24.14 -0.11
CA GLU A 573 -15.70 -24.97 -0.46
C GLU A 573 -15.27 -26.11 -1.41
N PRO A 574 -15.88 -27.31 -1.34
CA PRO A 574 -15.51 -28.44 -2.19
C PRO A 574 -15.83 -28.17 -3.66
N THR A 575 -14.92 -28.55 -4.57
CA THR A 575 -15.06 -28.33 -6.02
C THR A 575 -16.17 -29.21 -6.63
N LYS A 576 -16.40 -30.38 -6.06
CA LYS A 576 -17.54 -31.29 -6.34
C LYS A 576 -17.87 -32.07 -5.06
N GLY A 577 -19.11 -32.52 -4.94
CA GLY A 577 -19.64 -33.15 -3.74
C GLY A 577 -20.25 -32.15 -2.74
N ARG A 578 -20.38 -32.58 -1.49
CA ARG A 578 -20.84 -31.75 -0.37
C ARG A 578 -20.22 -32.17 0.96
N ILE A 579 -20.35 -31.29 1.94
CA ILE A 579 -20.14 -31.58 3.35
C ILE A 579 -21.49 -31.34 4.03
N THR A 580 -21.94 -32.27 4.86
CA THR A 580 -23.21 -32.18 5.59
C THR A 580 -22.99 -32.29 7.10
N LEU A 581 -23.89 -31.69 7.87
CA LEU A 581 -24.04 -31.88 9.31
C LEU A 581 -25.49 -32.31 9.59
N GLY A 582 -25.69 -33.47 10.21
CA GLY A 582 -27.04 -34.02 10.43
C GLY A 582 -27.84 -34.28 9.14
N GLY A 583 -27.16 -34.36 7.99
CA GLY A 583 -27.75 -34.45 6.64
C GLY A 583 -28.02 -33.11 5.95
N GLU A 584 -27.83 -31.97 6.62
CA GLU A 584 -27.95 -30.63 6.04
C GLU A 584 -26.62 -30.16 5.43
N ASP A 585 -26.61 -29.69 4.18
CA ASP A 585 -25.40 -29.18 3.51
C ASP A 585 -24.86 -27.92 4.22
N VAL A 586 -23.59 -27.94 4.63
CA VAL A 586 -22.98 -26.86 5.44
C VAL A 586 -22.98 -25.50 4.74
N ARG A 587 -23.17 -25.47 3.40
CA ARG A 587 -23.32 -24.22 2.64
C ARG A 587 -24.61 -23.45 2.97
N LYS A 588 -25.63 -24.11 3.55
CA LYS A 588 -26.87 -23.48 4.02
C LYS A 588 -26.68 -22.61 5.26
N PHE A 589 -25.74 -22.96 6.13
CA PHE A 589 -25.52 -22.25 7.39
C PHE A 589 -24.77 -20.94 7.14
N ASP A 590 -24.96 -19.95 8.01
CA ASP A 590 -24.07 -18.79 8.03
C ASP A 590 -22.64 -19.21 8.42
N LYS A 591 -21.63 -18.49 7.91
CA LYS A 591 -20.23 -18.79 8.24
C LYS A 591 -19.85 -18.35 9.63
N THR A 592 -20.47 -17.32 10.20
CA THR A 592 -20.25 -16.90 11.59
C THR A 592 -20.75 -17.97 12.55
N ASP A 593 -21.95 -18.53 12.30
CA ASP A 593 -22.51 -19.61 13.11
C ASP A 593 -21.79 -20.95 12.91
N TRP A 594 -21.37 -21.28 11.69
CA TRP A 594 -20.46 -22.42 11.47
C TRP A 594 -19.11 -22.23 12.19
N ALA A 595 -18.55 -21.01 12.14
CA ALA A 595 -17.34 -20.67 12.85
C ALA A 595 -17.53 -20.61 14.37
N ARG A 596 -18.75 -20.45 14.91
CA ARG A 596 -19.06 -20.64 16.34
C ARG A 596 -19.05 -22.15 16.68
N ALA A 597 -19.68 -22.98 15.85
CA ALA A 597 -19.76 -24.44 16.05
C ALA A 597 -18.44 -25.21 15.89
N VAL A 598 -17.44 -24.67 15.17
CA VAL A 598 -16.14 -25.32 14.92
C VAL A 598 -14.98 -24.62 15.65
N SER A 599 -14.27 -25.33 16.52
CA SER A 599 -13.01 -24.92 17.15
C SER A 599 -11.82 -25.61 16.47
N ILE A 600 -10.69 -24.92 16.32
CA ILE A 600 -9.52 -25.43 15.59
C ILE A 600 -8.20 -25.06 16.27
N VAL A 601 -7.29 -26.04 16.40
CA VAL A 601 -5.90 -25.86 16.80
C VAL A 601 -4.98 -26.26 15.64
N ASN A 602 -4.33 -25.27 15.04
CA ASN A 602 -3.40 -25.45 13.92
C ASN A 602 -2.05 -26.07 14.37
N GLN A 603 -1.39 -26.76 13.44
CA GLN A 603 -0.02 -27.31 13.58
C GLN A 603 0.99 -26.24 14.06
N GLU A 604 1.01 -25.06 13.42
CA GLU A 604 1.72 -23.87 13.92
C GLU A 604 0.71 -22.82 14.43
N PRO A 605 0.42 -22.79 15.75
CA PRO A 605 -0.55 -21.85 16.30
C PRO A 605 0.00 -20.42 16.38
N VAL A 606 -0.75 -19.48 15.82
CA VAL A 606 -0.44 -18.05 15.83
C VAL A 606 -1.09 -17.38 17.06
N LEU A 607 -0.25 -16.65 17.81
CA LEU A 607 -0.70 -15.73 18.86
C LEU A 607 -0.54 -14.28 18.38
N PHE A 608 -1.49 -13.43 18.73
CA PHE A 608 -1.44 -12.00 18.44
C PHE A 608 -0.53 -11.29 19.45
N ALA A 609 -0.04 -10.09 19.10
CA ALA A 609 0.86 -9.29 19.94
C ALA A 609 0.10 -8.58 21.10
N MET A 610 -0.53 -9.41 21.94
CA MET A 610 -1.36 -9.05 23.10
C MET A 610 -0.82 -9.81 24.34
N SER A 611 -1.48 -9.67 25.49
CA SER A 611 -1.22 -10.52 26.65
C SER A 611 -1.57 -12.00 26.40
N ILE A 612 -1.16 -12.91 27.29
CA ILE A 612 -1.61 -14.31 27.26
C ILE A 612 -3.12 -14.39 27.53
N GLY A 613 -3.64 -13.61 28.48
CA GLY A 613 -5.06 -13.57 28.82
C GLY A 613 -5.94 -13.19 27.63
N GLU A 614 -5.62 -12.09 26.94
CA GLU A 614 -6.33 -11.67 25.71
C GLU A 614 -6.19 -12.71 24.59
N ASN A 615 -5.03 -13.36 24.47
CA ASN A 615 -4.83 -14.44 23.50
C ASN A 615 -5.69 -15.68 23.79
N ILE A 616 -6.06 -15.95 25.04
CA ILE A 616 -7.01 -17.01 25.41
C ILE A 616 -8.44 -16.53 25.20
N ALA A 617 -8.79 -15.33 25.69
CA ALA A 617 -10.10 -14.69 25.55
C ALA A 617 -10.59 -14.60 24.08
N TYR A 618 -9.66 -14.49 23.13
CA TYR A 618 -9.92 -14.56 21.68
C TYR A 618 -10.67 -15.84 21.22
N GLY A 619 -10.84 -16.85 22.08
CA GLY A 619 -11.70 -18.00 21.83
C GLY A 619 -13.20 -17.65 21.75
N ALA A 620 -13.64 -16.63 22.50
CA ALA A 620 -15.04 -16.22 22.61
C ALA A 620 -15.23 -14.70 22.34
N PRO A 621 -14.91 -14.20 21.13
CA PRO A 621 -14.79 -12.76 20.84
C PRO A 621 -16.12 -11.99 20.91
N PHE A 622 -17.26 -12.67 20.91
CA PHE A 622 -18.59 -12.06 20.94
C PHE A 622 -19.10 -11.71 22.36
N ARG A 623 -18.30 -11.95 23.41
CA ARG A 623 -18.66 -11.65 24.80
C ARG A 623 -17.46 -11.20 25.63
N GLU A 624 -17.75 -10.51 26.74
CA GLU A 624 -16.76 -10.35 27.80
C GLU A 624 -16.49 -11.73 28.45
N VAL A 625 -15.21 -11.99 28.75
CA VAL A 625 -14.72 -13.26 29.33
C VAL A 625 -14.09 -12.95 30.68
N SER A 626 -14.51 -13.67 31.72
CA SER A 626 -13.97 -13.49 33.07
C SER A 626 -12.57 -14.08 33.23
N THR A 627 -11.79 -13.55 34.17
CA THR A 627 -10.47 -14.10 34.51
C THR A 627 -10.55 -15.56 34.94
N ASP A 628 -11.60 -15.95 35.65
CA ASP A 628 -11.84 -17.32 36.11
C ASP A 628 -12.03 -18.31 34.95
N GLU A 629 -12.67 -17.90 33.86
CA GLU A 629 -12.81 -18.72 32.64
C GLU A 629 -11.48 -18.87 31.90
N ILE A 630 -10.71 -17.77 31.81
CA ILE A 630 -9.35 -17.77 31.23
C ILE A 630 -8.41 -18.68 32.04
N VAL A 631 -8.55 -18.68 33.37
CA VAL A 631 -7.80 -19.54 34.29
C VAL A 631 -8.19 -21.01 34.08
N LYS A 632 -9.48 -21.36 34.14
CA LYS A 632 -9.96 -22.75 33.92
C LYS A 632 -9.56 -23.31 32.56
N ALA A 633 -9.71 -22.52 31.50
CA ALA A 633 -9.30 -22.93 30.15
C ALA A 633 -7.77 -23.13 30.03
N ALA A 634 -6.99 -22.37 30.80
CA ALA A 634 -5.54 -22.55 30.89
C ALA A 634 -5.13 -23.73 31.79
N GLU A 635 -5.90 -24.07 32.82
CA GLU A 635 -5.68 -25.26 33.66
C GLU A 635 -5.90 -26.53 32.84
N ALA A 636 -7.08 -26.68 32.22
CA ALA A 636 -7.42 -27.81 31.34
C ALA A 636 -6.45 -27.97 30.15
N ALA A 637 -5.86 -26.87 29.66
CA ALA A 637 -4.85 -26.89 28.60
C ALA A 637 -3.40 -27.17 29.08
N ASN A 638 -3.19 -27.49 30.37
CA ASN A 638 -1.87 -27.63 31.00
C ASN A 638 -0.97 -26.37 30.82
N ALA A 639 -1.60 -25.19 30.80
CA ALA A 639 -0.96 -23.89 30.57
C ALA A 639 -0.74 -23.08 31.86
N HIS A 640 -1.62 -23.21 32.87
CA HIS A 640 -1.63 -22.40 34.09
C HIS A 640 -0.24 -22.22 34.73
N ASP A 641 0.42 -23.32 35.11
CA ASP A 641 1.70 -23.29 35.85
C ASP A 641 2.78 -22.46 35.14
N PHE A 642 2.93 -22.66 33.83
CA PHE A 642 3.95 -21.93 33.09
C PHE A 642 3.57 -20.46 32.93
N ILE A 643 2.28 -20.14 32.81
CA ILE A 643 1.79 -18.76 32.75
C ILE A 643 2.08 -18.06 34.08
N GLN A 644 1.77 -18.67 35.23
CA GLN A 644 2.08 -18.12 36.56
C GLN A 644 3.58 -17.95 36.81
N SER A 645 4.44 -18.79 36.21
CA SER A 645 5.90 -18.64 36.28
C SER A 645 6.47 -17.44 35.51
N LEU A 646 5.66 -16.75 34.69
CA LEU A 646 6.07 -15.54 33.97
C LEU A 646 5.91 -14.29 34.87
N PRO A 647 6.78 -13.27 34.76
CA PRO A 647 6.78 -12.13 35.68
C PRO A 647 5.47 -11.32 35.78
N GLU A 648 4.63 -11.37 34.75
CA GLU A 648 3.34 -10.65 34.68
C GLU A 648 2.14 -11.63 34.61
N GLY A 649 2.37 -12.93 34.81
CA GLY A 649 1.33 -13.97 34.73
C GLY A 649 0.60 -13.95 33.38
N TYR A 650 -0.73 -13.96 33.43
CA TYR A 650 -1.60 -13.84 32.26
C TYR A 650 -1.46 -12.51 31.50
N ASN A 651 -1.00 -11.43 32.15
CA ASN A 651 -0.81 -10.14 31.50
C ASN A 651 0.45 -10.10 30.61
N THR A 652 1.36 -11.08 30.74
CA THR A 652 2.61 -11.14 29.98
C THR A 652 2.37 -11.02 28.49
N MET A 653 2.92 -9.98 27.86
CA MET A 653 2.84 -9.78 26.41
C MET A 653 3.62 -10.87 25.66
N VAL A 654 3.00 -11.57 24.71
CA VAL A 654 3.64 -12.71 24.01
C VAL A 654 4.59 -12.32 22.87
N GLY A 655 4.61 -11.04 22.49
CA GLY A 655 5.37 -10.51 21.36
C GLY A 655 4.77 -10.86 19.99
N GLU A 656 5.40 -10.38 18.91
CA GLU A 656 4.92 -10.65 17.55
C GLU A 656 4.89 -12.17 17.28
N ARG A 657 3.73 -12.69 16.82
CA ARG A 657 3.47 -14.13 16.58
C ARG A 657 3.75 -15.05 17.78
N GLY A 658 3.73 -14.54 19.01
CA GLY A 658 4.06 -15.32 20.20
C GLY A 658 5.54 -15.71 20.28
N SER A 659 6.43 -14.88 19.76
CA SER A 659 7.88 -15.11 19.66
C SER A 659 8.60 -15.22 21.01
N LEU A 660 8.02 -14.73 22.11
CA LEU A 660 8.56 -14.87 23.46
C LEU A 660 8.24 -16.22 24.13
N LEU A 661 7.41 -17.06 23.50
CA LEU A 661 7.04 -18.39 23.99
C LEU A 661 7.72 -19.51 23.17
N SER A 662 7.97 -20.66 23.81
CA SER A 662 8.32 -21.89 23.08
C SER A 662 7.15 -22.43 22.25
N GLY A 663 7.43 -23.30 21.28
CA GLY A 663 6.38 -23.90 20.44
C GLY A 663 5.30 -24.63 21.25
N GLY A 664 5.71 -25.45 22.24
CA GLY A 664 4.78 -26.14 23.13
C GLY A 664 3.97 -25.21 24.04
N GLN A 665 4.52 -24.06 24.44
CA GLN A 665 3.77 -23.04 25.18
C GLN A 665 2.73 -22.35 24.28
N ARG A 666 3.09 -21.95 23.05
CA ARG A 666 2.10 -21.43 22.07
C ARG A 666 0.98 -22.44 21.80
N GLN A 667 1.33 -23.73 21.68
CA GLN A 667 0.35 -24.80 21.47
C GLN A 667 -0.62 -24.94 22.65
N ARG A 668 -0.15 -24.85 23.90
CA ARG A 668 -1.04 -24.88 25.08
C ARG A 668 -1.90 -23.63 25.23
N VAL A 669 -1.41 -22.43 24.86
CA VAL A 669 -2.26 -21.22 24.77
C VAL A 669 -3.33 -21.36 23.69
N ALA A 670 -3.01 -21.99 22.55
CA ALA A 670 -3.99 -22.24 21.50
C ALA A 670 -5.02 -23.33 21.87
N ILE A 671 -4.62 -24.34 22.64
CA ILE A 671 -5.57 -25.30 23.25
C ILE A 671 -6.47 -24.58 24.26
N ALA A 672 -5.94 -23.72 25.13
CA ALA A 672 -6.75 -22.92 26.06
C ALA A 672 -7.78 -22.03 25.33
N ARG A 673 -7.36 -21.35 24.24
CA ARG A 673 -8.27 -20.62 23.34
C ARG A 673 -9.36 -21.51 22.74
N ALA A 674 -8.99 -22.73 22.33
CA ALA A 674 -9.91 -23.67 21.70
C ALA A 674 -10.91 -24.31 22.69
N LEU A 675 -10.50 -24.50 23.95
CA LEU A 675 -11.35 -24.98 25.05
C LEU A 675 -12.29 -23.89 25.58
N LEU A 676 -11.80 -22.65 25.75
CA LEU A 676 -12.64 -21.50 26.18
C LEU A 676 -13.86 -21.28 25.27
N LYS A 677 -13.70 -21.63 23.98
CA LYS A 677 -14.73 -21.50 22.96
C LYS A 677 -15.89 -22.50 23.12
N ASP A 678 -15.66 -23.64 23.78
CA ASP A 678 -16.64 -24.69 24.05
C ASP A 678 -17.48 -25.11 22.83
N ALA A 679 -16.82 -25.39 21.71
CA ALA A 679 -17.47 -25.69 20.44
C ALA A 679 -17.68 -27.21 20.24
N PRO A 680 -18.85 -27.66 19.74
CA PRO A 680 -19.16 -29.07 19.55
C PRO A 680 -18.22 -29.81 18.59
N ILE A 681 -17.62 -29.12 17.61
CA ILE A 681 -16.68 -29.71 16.66
C ILE A 681 -15.27 -29.17 16.95
N LEU A 682 -14.41 -29.98 17.58
CA LEU A 682 -13.01 -29.65 17.83
C LEU A 682 -12.08 -30.33 16.81
N ILE A 683 -11.27 -29.55 16.09
CA ILE A 683 -10.30 -30.03 15.09
C ILE A 683 -8.87 -29.74 15.58
N LEU A 684 -8.01 -30.77 15.55
CA LEU A 684 -6.63 -30.72 16.03
C LEU A 684 -5.67 -31.15 14.91
N ASP A 685 -4.98 -30.20 14.26
CA ASP A 685 -4.01 -30.53 13.20
C ASP A 685 -2.60 -30.74 13.80
N GLU A 686 -2.13 -31.99 13.72
CA GLU A 686 -0.87 -32.49 14.31
C GLU A 686 -0.57 -32.08 15.77
N VAL A 687 -1.61 -31.85 16.58
CA VAL A 687 -1.46 -31.55 18.01
C VAL A 687 -0.93 -32.75 18.77
N MET A 688 0.17 -32.56 19.51
CA MET A 688 0.82 -33.64 20.26
C MET A 688 -0.03 -34.05 21.46
N TYR A 689 -0.76 -35.16 21.30
CA TYR A 689 -1.78 -35.70 22.22
C TYR A 689 -1.37 -35.83 23.71
N LYS A 690 -0.06 -35.78 24.00
CA LYS A 690 0.47 -35.80 25.37
C LYS A 690 -0.02 -34.63 26.26
N TYR A 691 -0.50 -33.53 25.68
CA TYR A 691 -0.94 -32.35 26.45
C TYR A 691 -2.42 -32.35 26.87
N LEU A 692 -3.22 -33.33 26.45
CA LEU A 692 -4.68 -33.38 26.65
C LEU A 692 -5.15 -34.46 27.62
N LYS A 693 -4.24 -35.28 28.17
CA LYS A 693 -4.59 -36.65 28.58
C LYS A 693 -5.05 -36.82 30.04
N ASP A 694 -4.80 -35.83 30.89
CA ASP A 694 -4.80 -36.08 32.35
C ASP A 694 -6.04 -35.54 33.09
N GLU A 695 -6.76 -34.53 32.56
CA GLU A 695 -8.00 -34.00 33.20
C GLU A 695 -9.18 -33.70 32.23
N CYS A 696 -8.99 -33.69 30.91
CA CYS A 696 -10.07 -33.37 29.96
C CYS A 696 -11.00 -34.58 29.72
N HIS A 697 -12.18 -34.57 30.35
CA HIS A 697 -13.34 -35.35 29.90
C HIS A 697 -13.92 -34.74 28.62
N PHE A 698 -13.48 -35.24 27.47
CA PHE A 698 -14.09 -35.04 26.14
C PHE A 698 -15.26 -36.00 25.90
#